data_AF-A0A6N4QV09-F1
#
_entry.id   AF-A0A6N4QV09-F1
#
_cell.length_a   1.000
_cell.length_b   1.000
_cell.length_c   1.000
_cell.angle_alpha   90.00
_cell.angle_beta   90.00
_cell.angle_gamma   90.00
#
_symmetry.space_group_name_H-M   'P 1'
#
loop_
_entity.id
_entity.type
_entity.pdbx_description
1 polymer ?
#
loop_
_entity_poly.entity_id
_entity_poly.type
_entity_poly.pdbx_seq_one_letter_code
_entity_poly.pdbx_strand_id
1 'polypeptide(L)'
;MKNATRPCAQIRLYSILLLLLAGIPLSNCIPKPSGTSFLDTFTFANFASLSQTPIPLNVKVSGLTGGTLVLSNQDNETLSVSADGDYAFSEKKARYSSYEVKVNTQPSTTPAIDCSISNPSGILSPFFSYVEVICSKRSYPLSVQAYGISSTVSGSLQVRSGGVDLLNIVTDGTFAFNSPIPDQSNYSIQIIASPQDHVCQFEVPANATGVMTAPNTILINCLSVTNANPPNQTVLLPASDIILTFSKNVSACVLDPVNTPAGNLKSSHPASTLSFPTSNTVRINSGGTWAMGVNQYVRLTGCTDPGTGKAYNNGLPLTFTYTIANEVKYTKPGGMGAGTCDTVATACASIRYAVSLCSAVPCFVLISEGTYTISDNATQRIDLKDGVNLLGGFDSTFTQRNSTTHPAIIEDVSPPGNCGATEGATCAPIFAGPPFATMTSNLVITMLTIKTNPNNPWATGVFLNGIATGASQLIVAGNVIQGLDSTSAYTAGTIRSGVAAYGITPNLNVSYNYIVGGSGNSISAGIYNNGSWGVIYNNWLNGASHVGSTAADFSTALLVRNLTGAQNLIVSNNVVNSYQQIGSPVVTAANTSGMRFQSVNSTNVHLLHNTIFGGVGTSESFGVYSVGSGVESKIANNQIFTNGTAASRICLNFGVAPGANLEVKGNNLFNCPTLAQTPVFGFGLCAGNPGPLRNNVLCLTNLATVNNQNFSHNPGFLPPTGPLTYYLIGATSKCDTVYGGVDPAYGGFITLYQNDFLGNPRTSDVAPAPVPAGSFGYSIGIKEHNGSCSP
;
A
#
# COMPACT_ATOMS: atom_id res chain seq x y z
N MET A 1 -82.49 31.95 13.03
CA MET A 1 -81.47 32.43 12.08
C MET A 1 -80.12 31.82 12.47
N LYS A 2 -79.46 31.18 11.51
CA LYS A 2 -78.05 30.70 11.46
C LYS A 2 -77.40 29.98 12.66
N ASN A 3 -76.93 28.76 12.32
CA ASN A 3 -75.65 28.13 12.65
C ASN A 3 -75.30 27.80 14.11
N ALA A 4 -75.00 26.52 14.37
CA ALA A 4 -73.63 26.06 14.67
C ALA A 4 -73.55 24.52 14.82
N THR A 5 -72.37 23.99 14.50
CA THR A 5 -71.98 22.59 14.34
C THR A 5 -71.24 22.00 15.56
N ARG A 6 -71.58 20.74 15.92
CA ARG A 6 -70.79 19.66 16.60
C ARG A 6 -70.19 19.96 18.01
N PRO A 7 -69.77 18.98 18.84
CA PRO A 7 -69.60 17.51 18.64
C PRO A 7 -70.21 16.64 19.77
N CYS A 8 -70.07 15.31 19.71
CA CYS A 8 -70.24 14.44 20.87
C CYS A 8 -69.21 13.30 20.89
N ALA A 9 -68.69 13.04 22.09
CA ALA A 9 -67.57 12.18 22.41
C ALA A 9 -68.02 10.93 23.20
N GLN A 10 -67.37 9.82 22.90
CA GLN A 10 -66.84 8.76 23.78
C GLN A 10 -67.62 8.22 25.02
N ILE A 11 -67.79 6.88 24.99
CA ILE A 11 -67.28 5.85 25.94
C ILE A 11 -68.19 5.28 27.07
N ARG A 12 -68.38 3.94 26.94
CA ARG A 12 -68.53 2.82 27.91
C ARG A 12 -69.71 2.76 28.90
N LEU A 13 -70.43 1.63 28.89
CA LEU A 13 -70.36 0.60 29.95
C LEU A 13 -71.07 -0.71 29.52
N TYR A 14 -70.55 -1.85 30.01
CA TYR A 14 -70.90 -3.23 29.67
C TYR A 14 -71.96 -3.83 30.62
N SER A 15 -72.67 -4.85 30.11
CA SER A 15 -73.27 -6.01 30.81
C SER A 15 -74.53 -5.82 31.66
N ILE A 16 -75.61 -6.54 31.31
CA ILE A 16 -76.30 -7.54 32.17
C ILE A 16 -77.61 -8.06 31.49
N LEU A 17 -77.75 -9.39 31.47
CA LEU A 17 -78.99 -10.21 31.37
C LEU A 17 -79.77 -10.29 30.05
N LEU A 18 -79.56 -11.38 29.30
CA LEU A 18 -80.66 -12.21 28.77
C LEU A 18 -80.13 -13.60 28.37
N LEU A 19 -80.10 -14.49 29.35
CA LEU A 19 -79.98 -15.93 29.21
C LEU A 19 -81.30 -16.55 29.72
N LEU A 20 -81.72 -17.65 29.08
CA LEU A 20 -82.76 -18.64 29.45
C LEU A 20 -84.12 -18.55 28.73
N LEU A 21 -84.22 -19.23 27.58
CA LEU A 21 -85.24 -20.25 27.25
C LEU A 21 -84.82 -20.88 25.89
N ALA A 22 -84.10 -22.00 25.93
CA ALA A 22 -84.64 -23.35 25.80
C ALA A 22 -84.95 -23.72 24.33
N GLY A 23 -84.16 -24.65 23.79
CA GLY A 23 -84.17 -25.00 22.38
C GLY A 23 -85.33 -25.88 21.92
N ILE A 24 -85.60 -25.79 20.62
CA ILE A 24 -86.19 -26.82 19.76
C ILE A 24 -85.56 -26.62 18.36
N PRO A 25 -85.15 -27.68 17.65
CA PRO A 25 -84.49 -27.56 16.36
C PRO A 25 -85.52 -27.18 15.29
N LEU A 26 -85.34 -26.03 14.63
CA LEU A 26 -86.04 -25.77 13.37
C LEU A 26 -85.28 -26.49 12.26
N SER A 27 -85.73 -27.70 11.99
CA SER A 27 -85.61 -28.35 10.69
C SER A 27 -85.94 -27.33 9.59
N ASN A 28 -84.92 -26.86 8.87
CA ASN A 28 -85.11 -26.11 7.64
C ASN A 28 -85.71 -27.06 6.58
N CYS A 29 -87.03 -27.23 6.64
CA CYS A 29 -87.82 -27.70 5.51
C CYS A 29 -87.72 -26.63 4.42
N ILE A 30 -86.81 -26.81 3.47
CA ILE A 30 -86.88 -26.08 2.21
C ILE A 30 -88.15 -26.59 1.51
N PRO A 31 -89.18 -25.75 1.28
CA PRO A 31 -90.40 -26.19 0.62
C PRO A 31 -90.06 -26.71 -0.77
N LYS A 32 -90.61 -27.89 -1.12
CA LYS A 32 -90.45 -28.49 -2.46
C LYS A 32 -90.96 -27.48 -3.50
N PRO A 33 -90.20 -27.20 -4.58
CA PRO A 33 -90.70 -26.36 -5.67
C PRO A 33 -91.97 -27.02 -6.24
N SER A 34 -93.08 -26.28 -6.23
CA SER A 34 -94.34 -26.76 -6.80
C SER A 34 -94.21 -26.86 -8.32
N GLY A 35 -94.07 -28.08 -8.83
CA GLY A 35 -94.24 -28.38 -10.26
C GLY A 35 -93.01 -28.84 -11.04
N THR A 36 -91.99 -29.43 -10.41
CA THR A 36 -90.79 -29.92 -11.14
C THR A 36 -90.67 -31.44 -11.12
N SER A 37 -90.13 -32.01 -12.21
CA SER A 37 -90.09 -33.46 -12.45
C SER A 37 -89.22 -34.19 -11.41
N PHE A 38 -89.36 -35.52 -11.31
CA PHE A 38 -88.56 -36.33 -10.38
C PHE A 38 -87.05 -36.11 -10.60
N LEU A 39 -86.62 -35.89 -11.85
CA LEU A 39 -85.23 -35.55 -12.20
C LEU A 39 -84.81 -34.17 -11.67
N ASP A 40 -85.70 -33.17 -11.70
CA ASP A 40 -85.43 -31.81 -11.19
C ASP A 40 -85.34 -31.75 -9.66
N THR A 41 -86.12 -32.59 -8.97
CA THR A 41 -86.04 -32.69 -7.50
C THR A 41 -84.74 -33.36 -7.08
N PHE A 42 -84.26 -34.35 -7.84
CA PHE A 42 -82.95 -34.98 -7.60
C PHE A 42 -81.79 -34.06 -7.95
N THR A 43 -81.87 -33.24 -9.01
CA THR A 43 -80.84 -32.22 -9.28
C THR A 43 -80.86 -31.11 -8.25
N PHE A 44 -82.01 -30.58 -7.80
CA PHE A 44 -82.05 -29.57 -6.72
C PHE A 44 -81.66 -30.13 -5.35
N ALA A 45 -82.04 -31.37 -5.01
CA ALA A 45 -81.61 -32.02 -3.77
C ALA A 45 -80.12 -32.38 -3.80
N ASN A 46 -79.59 -32.80 -4.96
CA ASN A 46 -78.15 -32.92 -5.16
C ASN A 46 -77.48 -31.55 -5.10
N PHE A 47 -78.02 -30.49 -5.69
CA PHE A 47 -77.44 -29.15 -5.64
C PHE A 47 -77.48 -28.55 -4.22
N ALA A 48 -78.57 -28.76 -3.47
CA ALA A 48 -78.71 -28.33 -2.09
C ALA A 48 -77.83 -29.13 -1.12
N SER A 49 -77.74 -30.46 -1.29
CA SER A 49 -76.82 -31.30 -0.51
C SER A 49 -75.35 -31.02 -0.87
N LEU A 50 -75.02 -30.92 -2.17
CA LEU A 50 -73.73 -30.46 -2.68
C LEU A 50 -73.48 -28.97 -2.44
N SER A 51 -74.42 -28.19 -1.90
CA SER A 51 -74.23 -26.81 -1.42
C SER A 51 -74.05 -26.72 0.09
N GLN A 52 -74.44 -27.77 0.84
CA GLN A 52 -74.36 -27.84 2.31
C GLN A 52 -73.25 -28.76 2.83
N THR A 53 -72.56 -29.56 2.00
CA THR A 53 -71.37 -30.30 2.43
C THR A 53 -70.30 -29.35 3.00
N PRO A 54 -69.89 -29.51 4.27
CA PRO A 54 -68.80 -28.76 4.87
C PRO A 54 -67.48 -29.00 4.11
N ILE A 55 -66.64 -27.97 4.00
CA ILE A 55 -65.34 -28.03 3.31
C ILE A 55 -64.19 -27.74 4.29
N PRO A 56 -63.01 -28.35 4.11
CA PRO A 56 -61.85 -28.03 4.95
C PRO A 56 -61.29 -26.64 4.63
N LEU A 57 -60.72 -25.99 5.64
CA LEU A 57 -59.88 -24.81 5.46
C LEU A 57 -58.46 -25.29 5.16
N ASN A 58 -58.04 -25.18 3.90
CA ASN A 58 -56.70 -25.60 3.51
C ASN A 58 -55.67 -24.53 3.88
N VAL A 59 -54.44 -24.94 4.07
CA VAL A 59 -53.29 -24.08 4.35
C VAL A 59 -52.16 -24.53 3.45
N LYS A 60 -51.61 -23.61 2.67
CA LYS A 60 -50.42 -23.86 1.86
C LYS A 60 -49.22 -23.22 2.54
N VAL A 61 -48.24 -24.02 2.92
CA VAL A 61 -47.00 -23.54 3.55
C VAL A 61 -45.85 -23.64 2.57
N SER A 62 -45.08 -22.57 2.46
CA SER A 62 -43.88 -22.48 1.61
C SER A 62 -42.72 -21.82 2.35
N GLY A 63 -41.49 -22.29 2.10
CA GLY A 63 -40.26 -21.75 2.69
C GLY A 63 -39.94 -22.23 4.12
N LEU A 64 -40.69 -23.19 4.67
CA LEU A 64 -40.44 -23.81 5.96
C LEU A 64 -39.35 -24.88 5.81
N THR A 65 -38.12 -24.50 6.15
CA THR A 65 -36.93 -25.35 5.99
C THR A 65 -36.53 -26.13 7.25
N GLY A 66 -37.33 -26.07 8.32
CA GLY A 66 -37.19 -26.87 9.53
C GLY A 66 -38.09 -26.39 10.69
N GLY A 67 -38.11 -27.14 11.80
CA GLY A 67 -38.86 -26.80 13.01
C GLY A 67 -40.35 -27.11 12.92
N THR A 68 -41.14 -26.57 13.86
CA THR A 68 -42.60 -26.75 13.87
C THR A 68 -43.30 -25.40 13.94
N LEU A 69 -44.06 -25.08 12.90
CA LEU A 69 -45.00 -23.96 12.86
C LEU A 69 -46.34 -24.42 13.43
N VAL A 70 -46.90 -23.67 14.38
CA VAL A 70 -48.26 -23.93 14.89
C VAL A 70 -49.18 -22.79 14.47
N LEU A 71 -50.22 -23.13 13.72
CA LEU A 71 -51.29 -22.21 13.32
C LEU A 71 -52.53 -22.46 14.17
N SER A 72 -53.33 -21.43 14.42
CA SER A 72 -54.64 -21.56 15.08
C SER A 72 -55.71 -20.86 14.26
N ASN A 73 -56.88 -21.50 14.11
CA ASN A 73 -58.04 -20.86 13.48
C ASN A 73 -58.93 -20.11 14.50
N GLN A 74 -60.03 -19.52 14.03
CA GLN A 74 -60.97 -18.75 14.84
C GLN A 74 -61.66 -19.55 15.97
N ASP A 75 -61.64 -20.88 15.90
CA ASP A 75 -62.28 -21.79 16.85
C ASP A 75 -61.28 -22.38 17.86
N ASN A 76 -60.05 -21.82 17.91
CA ASN A 76 -58.90 -22.31 18.68
C ASN A 76 -58.44 -23.73 18.29
N GLU A 77 -58.86 -24.24 17.13
CA GLU A 77 -58.28 -25.46 16.55
C GLU A 77 -56.85 -25.15 16.10
N THR A 78 -55.91 -26.06 16.37
CA THR A 78 -54.50 -25.88 16.02
C THR A 78 -54.07 -26.83 14.90
N LEU A 79 -53.17 -26.35 14.04
CA LEU A 79 -52.55 -27.11 12.95
C LEU A 79 -51.03 -26.99 13.08
N SER A 80 -50.36 -28.12 13.30
CA SER A 80 -48.90 -28.19 13.39
C SER A 80 -48.31 -28.60 12.05
N VAL A 81 -47.35 -27.82 11.56
CA VAL A 81 -46.71 -27.99 10.25
C VAL A 81 -45.19 -28.04 10.42
N SER A 82 -44.53 -29.03 9.80
CA SER A 82 -43.09 -29.25 9.93
C SER A 82 -42.31 -29.24 8.61
N ALA A 83 -42.99 -29.07 7.48
CA ALA A 83 -42.40 -28.97 6.15
C ALA A 83 -43.30 -28.15 5.21
N ASP A 84 -42.80 -27.83 4.03
CA ASP A 84 -43.60 -27.25 2.96
C ASP A 84 -44.65 -28.22 2.43
N GLY A 85 -45.81 -27.71 2.06
CA GLY A 85 -46.89 -28.51 1.51
C GLY A 85 -48.27 -27.92 1.72
N ASP A 86 -49.26 -28.68 1.27
CA ASP A 86 -50.67 -28.37 1.46
C ASP A 86 -51.20 -29.16 2.67
N TYR A 87 -51.78 -28.44 3.61
CA TYR A 87 -52.34 -28.92 4.87
C TYR A 87 -53.81 -28.49 4.99
N ALA A 88 -54.53 -29.03 5.95
CA ALA A 88 -55.90 -28.63 6.23
C ALA A 88 -56.21 -28.73 7.72
N PHE A 89 -57.01 -27.80 8.22
CA PHE A 89 -57.66 -27.97 9.53
C PHE A 89 -58.62 -29.16 9.47
N SER A 90 -58.66 -29.93 10.56
CA SER A 90 -59.39 -31.20 10.62
C SER A 90 -60.91 -30.98 10.64
N GLU A 91 -61.35 -29.89 11.28
CA GLU A 91 -62.76 -29.54 11.35
C GLU A 91 -63.21 -28.83 10.06
N LYS A 92 -64.15 -29.47 9.35
CA LYS A 92 -64.74 -28.89 8.14
C LYS A 92 -65.71 -27.78 8.53
N LYS A 93 -65.65 -26.66 7.82
CA LYS A 93 -66.51 -25.50 8.07
C LYS A 93 -67.59 -25.37 7.00
N ALA A 94 -68.66 -24.67 7.35
CA ALA A 94 -69.74 -24.39 6.42
C ALA A 94 -69.21 -23.59 5.23
N ARG A 95 -69.70 -23.88 4.02
CA ARG A 95 -69.37 -23.06 2.86
C ARG A 95 -69.79 -21.62 3.08
N TYR A 96 -68.96 -20.69 2.62
CA TYR A 96 -69.12 -19.25 2.74
C TYR A 96 -69.06 -18.70 4.18
N SER A 97 -68.60 -19.49 5.17
CA SER A 97 -68.27 -18.95 6.48
C SER A 97 -67.01 -18.09 6.43
N SER A 98 -66.89 -17.14 7.35
CA SER A 98 -65.63 -16.43 7.59
C SER A 98 -64.60 -17.37 8.22
N TYR A 99 -63.33 -17.19 7.87
CA TYR A 99 -62.20 -17.81 8.57
C TYR A 99 -61.24 -16.74 9.09
N GLU A 100 -60.52 -17.06 10.16
CA GLU A 100 -59.39 -16.28 10.66
C GLU A 100 -58.31 -17.27 11.10
N VAL A 101 -57.07 -17.08 10.64
CA VAL A 101 -55.91 -17.91 11.00
C VAL A 101 -54.80 -17.02 11.52
N LYS A 102 -54.18 -17.47 12.62
CA LYS A 102 -53.04 -16.80 13.27
C LYS A 102 -51.88 -17.77 13.41
N VAL A 103 -50.67 -17.24 13.39
CA VAL A 103 -49.48 -17.99 13.83
C VAL A 103 -49.48 -18.01 15.35
N ASN A 104 -49.67 -19.19 15.94
CA ASN A 104 -49.65 -19.40 17.38
C ASN A 104 -48.22 -19.63 17.90
N THR A 105 -47.37 -20.31 17.13
CA THR A 105 -45.97 -20.55 17.49
C THR A 105 -45.09 -20.56 16.24
N GLN A 106 -44.05 -19.71 16.21
CA GLN A 106 -43.05 -19.71 15.15
C GLN A 106 -42.11 -20.92 15.27
N PRO A 107 -41.56 -21.43 14.16
CA PRO A 107 -40.54 -22.47 14.19
C PRO A 107 -39.30 -22.02 14.99
N SER A 108 -38.78 -22.89 15.86
CA SER A 108 -37.49 -22.70 16.52
C SER A 108 -36.42 -23.51 15.78
N THR A 109 -35.63 -22.82 14.95
CA THR A 109 -34.60 -23.43 14.09
C THR A 109 -33.31 -22.62 14.09
N THR A 110 -32.23 -23.24 13.63
CA THR A 110 -30.98 -22.57 13.24
C THR A 110 -30.67 -22.98 11.81
N PRO A 111 -30.79 -22.09 10.81
CA PRO A 111 -31.11 -20.66 10.90
C PRO A 111 -32.53 -20.37 11.42
N ALA A 112 -32.73 -19.24 12.09
CA ALA A 112 -34.02 -18.74 12.53
C ALA A 112 -34.90 -18.36 11.32
N ILE A 113 -36.17 -18.77 11.36
CA ILE A 113 -37.15 -18.58 10.29
C ILE A 113 -38.39 -17.91 10.89
N ASP A 114 -38.95 -16.95 10.16
CA ASP A 114 -40.23 -16.33 10.48
C ASP A 114 -41.26 -16.67 9.39
N CYS A 115 -42.42 -17.15 9.81
CA CYS A 115 -43.56 -17.46 8.96
C CYS A 115 -44.64 -16.39 9.10
N SER A 116 -45.19 -15.94 7.97
CA SER A 116 -46.25 -14.94 7.91
C SER A 116 -47.40 -15.45 7.02
N ILE A 117 -48.62 -15.02 7.33
CA ILE A 117 -49.82 -15.42 6.60
C ILE A 117 -50.21 -14.28 5.67
N SER A 118 -50.31 -14.53 4.35
CA SER A 118 -50.62 -13.48 3.36
C SER A 118 -52.11 -13.10 3.36
N ASN A 119 -52.99 -14.06 3.64
CA ASN A 119 -54.44 -13.91 3.70
C ASN A 119 -55.02 -14.45 5.03
N PRO A 120 -54.74 -13.80 6.18
CA PRO A 120 -55.07 -14.32 7.51
C PRO A 120 -56.57 -14.39 7.81
N SER A 121 -57.41 -13.72 7.03
CA SER A 121 -58.87 -13.78 7.16
C SER A 121 -59.55 -13.70 5.81
N GLY A 122 -60.72 -14.33 5.67
CA GLY A 122 -61.48 -14.30 4.42
C GLY A 122 -62.77 -15.10 4.49
N ILE A 123 -63.35 -15.38 3.32
CA ILE A 123 -64.56 -16.21 3.17
C ILE A 123 -64.18 -17.54 2.52
N LEU A 124 -64.60 -18.65 3.12
CA LEU A 124 -64.28 -19.99 2.64
C LEU A 124 -65.17 -20.38 1.43
N SER A 125 -64.62 -20.31 0.21
CA SER A 125 -65.33 -20.59 -1.04
C SER A 125 -64.89 -21.92 -1.66
N PRO A 126 -65.80 -22.68 -2.32
CA PRO A 126 -65.42 -23.91 -3.03
C PRO A 126 -64.48 -23.68 -4.24
N PHE A 127 -64.34 -22.43 -4.72
CA PHE A 127 -63.47 -22.08 -5.84
C PHE A 127 -62.09 -21.52 -5.42
N PHE A 128 -61.90 -21.18 -4.14
CA PHE A 128 -60.63 -20.72 -3.58
C PHE A 128 -60.64 -20.94 -2.06
N SER A 129 -59.81 -21.86 -1.56
CA SER A 129 -59.99 -22.45 -0.22
C SER A 129 -58.69 -22.67 0.56
N TYR A 130 -57.65 -21.86 0.34
CA TYR A 130 -56.42 -21.98 1.11
C TYR A 130 -55.91 -20.66 1.72
N VAL A 131 -55.34 -20.80 2.91
CA VAL A 131 -54.55 -19.80 3.60
C VAL A 131 -53.10 -20.00 3.21
N GLU A 132 -52.46 -18.98 2.67
CA GLU A 132 -51.07 -19.04 2.24
C GLU A 132 -50.16 -18.53 3.35
N VAL A 133 -49.20 -19.38 3.70
CA VAL A 133 -48.17 -19.12 4.69
C VAL A 133 -46.81 -19.14 3.99
N ILE A 134 -46.08 -18.04 4.15
CA ILE A 134 -44.75 -17.87 3.59
C ILE A 134 -43.77 -17.72 4.75
N CYS A 135 -42.84 -18.66 4.81
CA CYS A 135 -41.74 -18.71 5.75
C CYS A 135 -40.46 -18.26 5.06
N SER A 136 -39.66 -17.43 5.74
CA SER A 136 -38.36 -16.98 5.24
C SER A 136 -37.36 -16.86 6.38
N LYS A 137 -36.06 -16.95 6.06
CA LYS A 137 -35.01 -16.74 7.05
C LYS A 137 -35.18 -15.35 7.67
N ARG A 138 -35.14 -15.29 8.99
CA ARG A 138 -35.09 -14.02 9.72
C ARG A 138 -33.86 -13.26 9.25
N SER A 139 -34.01 -11.97 8.97
CA SER A 139 -32.90 -11.11 8.57
C SER A 139 -32.60 -10.09 9.66
N TYR A 140 -31.32 -9.81 9.86
CA TYR A 140 -30.84 -8.89 10.89
C TYR A 140 -30.19 -7.66 10.25
N PRO A 141 -30.41 -6.45 10.81
CA PRO A 141 -29.73 -5.27 10.34
C PRO A 141 -28.24 -5.33 10.72
N LEU A 142 -27.40 -4.96 9.75
CA LEU A 142 -25.99 -4.71 9.95
C LEU A 142 -25.77 -3.20 9.96
N SER A 143 -25.08 -2.70 10.98
CA SER A 143 -24.77 -1.28 11.13
C SER A 143 -23.28 -1.05 11.30
N VAL A 144 -22.84 0.17 11.05
CA VAL A 144 -21.53 0.67 11.44
C VAL A 144 -21.69 1.85 12.39
N GLN A 145 -20.81 1.94 13.38
CA GLN A 145 -20.73 3.10 14.25
C GLN A 145 -19.39 3.80 14.02
N ALA A 146 -19.44 5.00 13.46
CA ALA A 146 -18.27 5.80 13.14
C ALA A 146 -18.00 6.82 14.26
N TYR A 147 -16.73 6.95 14.62
CA TYR A 147 -16.21 7.92 15.58
C TYR A 147 -15.04 8.70 14.99
N GLY A 148 -14.77 9.91 15.49
CA GLY A 148 -13.56 10.64 15.15
C GLY A 148 -13.62 11.43 13.84
N ILE A 149 -14.80 11.63 13.23
CA ILE A 149 -14.95 12.41 11.99
C ILE A 149 -15.11 13.90 12.31
N SER A 150 -14.16 14.72 11.86
CA SER A 150 -14.18 16.17 12.06
C SER A 150 -15.49 16.82 11.56
N SER A 151 -15.96 17.86 12.23
CA SER A 151 -17.14 18.64 11.80
C SER A 151 -16.88 19.52 10.57
N THR A 152 -15.62 19.74 10.21
CA THR A 152 -15.20 20.54 9.03
C THR A 152 -14.64 19.66 7.92
N VAL A 153 -15.08 18.41 7.84
CA VAL A 153 -14.54 17.41 6.94
C VAL A 153 -14.87 17.69 5.47
N SER A 154 -13.91 17.44 4.59
CA SER A 154 -14.11 17.37 3.14
C SER A 154 -14.12 15.90 2.69
N GLY A 155 -15.06 15.53 1.82
CA GLY A 155 -15.28 14.13 1.44
C GLY A 155 -16.09 13.34 2.47
N SER A 156 -16.09 12.00 2.37
CA SER A 156 -16.89 11.12 3.24
C SER A 156 -16.17 9.80 3.50
N LEU A 157 -16.43 9.20 4.67
CA LEU A 157 -16.11 7.81 4.94
C LEU A 157 -17.06 6.95 4.09
N GLN A 158 -16.48 6.12 3.22
CA GLN A 158 -17.23 5.21 2.35
C GLN A 158 -17.07 3.77 2.86
N VAL A 159 -18.15 3.15 3.29
CA VAL A 159 -18.15 1.79 3.84
C VAL A 159 -19.09 0.91 3.03
N ARG A 160 -18.61 -0.23 2.55
CA ARG A 160 -19.37 -1.14 1.70
C ARG A 160 -19.62 -2.48 2.38
N SER A 161 -20.85 -2.97 2.33
CA SER A 161 -21.23 -4.35 2.64
C SER A 161 -21.53 -5.10 1.34
N GLY A 162 -20.85 -6.23 1.13
CA GLY A 162 -20.98 -7.00 -0.12
C GLY A 162 -20.58 -6.22 -1.38
N GLY A 163 -21.34 -6.38 -2.48
CA GLY A 163 -20.99 -5.83 -3.79
C GLY A 163 -21.56 -4.45 -4.13
N VAL A 164 -22.66 -4.03 -3.50
CA VAL A 164 -23.46 -2.85 -3.91
C VAL A 164 -23.94 -1.95 -2.78
N ASP A 165 -24.00 -2.43 -1.53
CA ASP A 165 -24.55 -1.64 -0.41
C ASP A 165 -23.47 -0.72 0.19
N LEU A 166 -23.50 0.55 -0.19
CA LEU A 166 -22.49 1.56 0.16
C LEU A 166 -23.09 2.65 1.06
N LEU A 167 -22.46 2.86 2.21
CA LEU A 167 -22.73 3.99 3.10
C LEU A 167 -21.72 5.11 2.85
N ASN A 168 -22.22 6.34 2.76
CA ASN A 168 -21.41 7.56 2.76
C ASN A 168 -21.67 8.31 4.06
N ILE A 169 -20.64 8.39 4.91
CA ILE A 169 -20.72 8.89 6.28
C ILE A 169 -19.87 10.16 6.40
N VAL A 170 -20.47 11.25 6.86
CA VAL A 170 -19.80 12.57 7.00
C VAL A 170 -19.77 13.09 8.44
N THR A 171 -20.37 12.37 9.38
CA THR A 171 -20.40 12.71 10.80
C THR A 171 -20.33 11.45 11.64
N ASP A 172 -19.96 11.60 12.91
CA ASP A 172 -20.04 10.51 13.89
C ASP A 172 -21.49 10.04 14.07
N GLY A 173 -21.67 8.74 14.34
CA GLY A 173 -22.99 8.16 14.55
C GLY A 173 -23.08 6.69 14.14
N THR A 174 -24.27 6.13 14.31
CA THR A 174 -24.60 4.76 13.89
C THR A 174 -25.40 4.79 12.61
N PHE A 175 -24.95 4.05 11.59
CA PHE A 175 -25.54 4.00 10.27
C PHE A 175 -25.82 2.55 9.88
N ALA A 176 -27.07 2.24 9.54
CA ALA A 176 -27.48 0.90 9.10
C ALA A 176 -27.36 0.77 7.58
N PHE A 177 -26.89 -0.38 7.10
CA PHE A 177 -27.00 -0.74 5.68
C PHE A 177 -28.47 -0.94 5.30
N ASN A 178 -28.80 -0.70 4.03
CA ASN A 178 -30.18 -0.80 3.55
C ASN A 178 -30.66 -2.25 3.47
N SER A 179 -29.75 -3.17 3.16
CA SER A 179 -30.07 -4.59 2.97
C SER A 179 -29.80 -5.37 4.26
N PRO A 180 -30.83 -5.86 4.96
CA PRO A 180 -30.63 -6.75 6.10
C PRO A 180 -30.09 -8.11 5.62
N ILE A 181 -29.32 -8.78 6.48
CA ILE A 181 -28.63 -10.02 6.13
C ILE A 181 -29.36 -11.21 6.80
N PRO A 182 -29.70 -12.28 6.06
CA PRO A 182 -30.39 -13.43 6.64
C PRO A 182 -29.56 -14.15 7.71
N ASP A 183 -30.23 -14.75 8.69
CA ASP A 183 -29.60 -15.50 9.77
C ASP A 183 -28.68 -16.62 9.23
N GLN A 184 -27.56 -16.81 9.91
CA GLN A 184 -26.45 -17.68 9.53
C GLN A 184 -25.78 -17.34 8.19
N SER A 185 -26.07 -16.19 7.60
CA SER A 185 -25.37 -15.74 6.38
C SER A 185 -24.11 -14.96 6.73
N ASN A 186 -23.08 -15.12 5.91
CA ASN A 186 -21.82 -14.40 6.07
C ASN A 186 -22.01 -12.93 5.70
N TYR A 187 -21.33 -12.04 6.45
CA TYR A 187 -21.17 -10.64 6.10
C TYR A 187 -19.68 -10.32 5.93
N SER A 188 -19.40 -9.32 5.09
CA SER A 188 -18.07 -8.76 4.89
C SER A 188 -18.20 -7.28 4.58
N ILE A 189 -17.47 -6.46 5.33
CA ILE A 189 -17.45 -5.01 5.22
C ILE A 189 -16.06 -4.54 4.79
N GLN A 190 -16.02 -3.52 3.93
CA GLN A 190 -14.80 -2.87 3.49
C GLN A 190 -14.91 -1.36 3.65
N ILE A 191 -13.83 -0.73 4.13
CA ILE A 191 -13.66 0.72 4.01
C ILE A 191 -13.09 0.97 2.61
N ILE A 192 -13.80 1.74 1.81
CA ILE A 192 -13.45 2.05 0.42
C ILE A 192 -12.66 3.35 0.34
N ALA A 193 -13.07 4.35 1.12
CA ALA A 193 -12.41 5.64 1.21
C ALA A 193 -12.58 6.23 2.61
N SER A 194 -11.59 7.00 3.05
CA SER A 194 -11.69 7.85 4.23
C SER A 194 -11.93 9.30 3.81
N PRO A 195 -12.56 10.13 4.65
CA PRO A 195 -12.60 11.55 4.41
C PRO A 195 -11.19 12.18 4.33
N GLN A 196 -11.07 13.37 3.75
CA GLN A 196 -9.80 14.07 3.63
C GLN A 196 -9.17 14.28 5.02
N ASP A 197 -7.85 14.07 5.10
CA ASP A 197 -7.03 14.17 6.33
C ASP A 197 -7.49 13.25 7.49
N HIS A 198 -8.26 12.21 7.17
CA HIS A 198 -8.63 11.15 8.12
C HIS A 198 -8.07 9.80 7.67
N VAL A 199 -7.69 8.99 8.66
CA VAL A 199 -7.38 7.57 8.51
C VAL A 199 -8.45 6.80 9.30
N CYS A 200 -9.39 6.20 8.58
CA CYS A 200 -10.44 5.38 9.18
C CYS A 200 -10.07 3.90 9.13
N GLN A 201 -10.33 3.19 10.23
CA GLN A 201 -10.09 1.76 10.35
C GLN A 201 -11.10 1.09 11.29
N PHE A 202 -11.26 -0.22 11.13
CA PHE A 202 -12.01 -1.03 12.08
C PHE A 202 -11.28 -1.10 13.42
N GLU A 203 -12.01 -1.06 14.53
CA GLU A 203 -11.41 -1.24 15.86
C GLU A 203 -10.88 -2.66 16.08
N VAL A 204 -9.91 -2.83 16.98
CA VAL A 204 -9.30 -4.13 17.30
C VAL A 204 -10.04 -4.77 18.50
N PRO A 205 -10.42 -6.06 18.43
CA PRO A 205 -10.26 -6.98 17.30
C PRO A 205 -11.23 -6.65 16.15
N ALA A 206 -10.72 -6.63 14.91
CA ALA A 206 -11.52 -6.29 13.75
C ALA A 206 -12.63 -7.33 13.52
N ASN A 207 -13.88 -6.87 13.49
CA ASN A 207 -15.08 -7.68 13.26
C ASN A 207 -15.73 -7.41 11.90
N ALA A 208 -14.94 -6.97 10.91
CA ALA A 208 -15.40 -6.61 9.57
C ALA A 208 -15.95 -7.80 8.76
N THR A 209 -15.70 -9.04 9.18
CA THR A 209 -16.25 -10.26 8.58
C THR A 209 -16.84 -11.15 9.67
N GLY A 210 -17.91 -11.89 9.37
CA GLY A 210 -18.48 -12.83 10.32
C GLY A 210 -19.78 -13.46 9.82
N VAL A 211 -20.51 -14.08 10.74
CA VAL A 211 -21.84 -14.67 10.50
C VAL A 211 -22.88 -13.85 11.24
N MET A 212 -23.99 -13.53 10.59
CA MET A 212 -25.11 -12.83 11.23
C MET A 212 -25.97 -13.80 12.04
N THR A 213 -26.01 -13.61 13.36
CA THR A 213 -26.88 -14.36 14.29
C THR A 213 -27.83 -13.48 15.10
N ALA A 214 -27.64 -12.16 15.02
CA ALA A 214 -28.37 -11.11 15.70
C ALA A 214 -28.06 -9.76 15.02
N PRO A 215 -28.77 -8.65 15.34
CA PRO A 215 -28.34 -7.31 14.92
C PRO A 215 -26.90 -7.05 15.34
N ASN A 216 -26.08 -6.54 14.42
CA ASN A 216 -24.65 -6.34 14.67
C ASN A 216 -24.22 -4.92 14.27
N THR A 217 -23.37 -4.31 15.09
CA THR A 217 -22.82 -2.96 14.85
C THR A 217 -21.30 -3.04 14.87
N ILE A 218 -20.69 -2.71 13.74
CA ILE A 218 -19.24 -2.72 13.54
C ILE A 218 -18.67 -1.35 13.88
N LEU A 219 -17.61 -1.30 14.69
CA LEU A 219 -17.02 -0.04 15.15
C LEU A 219 -15.92 0.42 14.18
N ILE A 220 -16.00 1.68 13.75
CA ILE A 220 -15.02 2.32 12.88
C ILE A 220 -14.47 3.55 13.58
N ASN A 221 -13.17 3.57 13.75
CA ASN A 221 -12.43 4.66 14.35
C ASN A 221 -11.73 5.48 13.26
N CYS A 222 -12.11 6.75 13.14
CA CYS A 222 -11.51 7.73 12.25
C CYS A 222 -10.73 8.82 13.00
N LEU A 223 -10.52 8.68 14.32
CA LEU A 223 -9.79 9.66 15.11
C LEU A 223 -8.37 9.82 14.57
N SER A 224 -8.16 10.97 13.92
CA SER A 224 -6.96 11.28 13.13
C SER A 224 -6.36 12.61 13.52
N VAL A 225 -5.06 12.77 13.27
CA VAL A 225 -4.42 14.09 13.20
C VAL A 225 -4.70 14.66 11.83
N THR A 226 -5.55 15.69 11.78
CA THR A 226 -6.00 16.33 10.55
C THR A 226 -5.04 17.42 10.08
N ASN A 227 -4.22 17.96 10.97
CA ASN A 227 -3.19 18.93 10.63
C ASN A 227 -1.99 18.83 11.57
N ALA A 228 -0.80 19.06 11.05
CA ALA A 228 0.41 19.23 11.82
C ALA A 228 1.11 20.50 11.38
N ASN A 229 1.40 21.41 12.31
CA ASN A 229 2.12 22.65 12.05
C ASN A 229 3.38 22.71 12.91
N PRO A 230 4.58 22.69 12.31
CA PRO A 230 4.85 22.49 10.88
C PRO A 230 4.52 21.04 10.44
N PRO A 231 4.42 20.74 9.12
CA PRO A 231 4.04 19.41 8.63
C PRO A 231 5.02 18.32 9.05
N ASN A 232 4.59 17.05 9.05
CA ASN A 232 5.49 15.92 9.32
C ASN A 232 6.64 15.86 8.29
N GLN A 233 7.77 15.25 8.68
CA GLN A 233 8.97 15.12 7.88
C GLN A 233 9.57 16.48 7.50
N THR A 234 9.47 17.49 8.37
CA THR A 234 9.94 18.86 8.09
C THR A 234 11.23 19.21 8.82
N VAL A 235 11.62 20.47 8.71
CA VAL A 235 12.74 21.09 9.43
C VAL A 235 12.19 21.97 10.53
N LEU A 236 12.75 21.84 11.73
CA LEU A 236 12.47 22.70 12.87
C LEU A 236 13.68 23.60 13.13
N LEU A 237 13.39 24.84 13.55
CA LEU A 237 14.41 25.66 14.22
C LEU A 237 14.54 25.19 15.68
N PRO A 238 15.64 25.50 16.38
CA PRO A 238 15.94 24.91 17.69
C PRO A 238 14.86 25.10 18.76
N ALA A 239 14.02 26.14 18.65
CA ALA A 239 12.93 26.46 19.58
C ALA A 239 11.53 26.34 18.96
N SER A 240 11.39 25.73 17.77
CA SER A 240 10.08 25.56 17.12
C SER A 240 9.20 24.57 17.89
N ASP A 241 7.91 24.86 17.96
CA ASP A 241 6.91 23.92 18.45
C ASP A 241 6.39 23.01 17.35
N ILE A 242 5.91 21.83 17.75
CA ILE A 242 5.10 20.96 16.92
C ILE A 242 3.67 21.03 17.44
N ILE A 243 2.73 21.48 16.61
CA ILE A 243 1.30 21.59 16.94
C ILE A 243 0.54 20.57 16.10
N LEU A 244 -0.05 19.59 16.76
CA LEU A 244 -0.88 18.56 16.15
C LEU A 244 -2.35 18.89 16.42
N THR A 245 -3.15 19.03 15.37
CA THR A 245 -4.59 19.20 15.46
C THR A 245 -5.26 17.87 15.16
N PHE A 246 -6.08 17.40 16.10
CA PHE A 246 -6.90 16.21 15.94
C PHE A 246 -8.30 16.57 15.45
N SER A 247 -8.89 15.62 14.73
CA SER A 247 -10.28 15.63 14.23
C SER A 247 -11.34 15.76 15.34
N LYS A 248 -11.01 15.32 16.56
CA LYS A 248 -11.83 15.48 17.78
C LYS A 248 -10.96 15.91 18.95
N ASN A 249 -11.62 16.14 20.08
CA ASN A 249 -10.94 16.36 21.34
C ASN A 249 -10.02 15.18 21.67
N VAL A 250 -8.89 15.47 22.27
CA VAL A 250 -7.94 14.45 22.71
C VAL A 250 -7.41 14.78 24.10
N SER A 251 -7.19 13.73 24.87
CA SER A 251 -6.56 13.76 26.19
C SER A 251 -5.61 12.57 26.35
N ALA A 252 -4.93 12.48 27.48
CA ALA A 252 -4.04 11.36 27.86
C ALA A 252 -2.85 11.09 26.91
N CYS A 253 -2.60 11.95 25.92
CA CYS A 253 -1.40 11.89 25.09
C CYS A 253 -0.13 11.99 25.95
N VAL A 254 0.81 11.07 25.72
CA VAL A 254 2.13 11.06 26.35
C VAL A 254 3.23 10.92 25.31
N LEU A 255 4.37 11.53 25.59
CA LEU A 255 5.59 11.32 24.81
C LEU A 255 6.18 9.96 25.15
N ASP A 256 6.42 9.15 24.12
CA ASP A 256 6.96 7.81 24.24
C ASP A 256 8.50 7.85 24.12
N PRO A 257 9.25 7.50 25.20
CA PRO A 257 10.71 7.59 25.22
C PRO A 257 11.39 6.43 24.46
N VAL A 258 10.62 5.52 23.86
CA VAL A 258 11.16 4.33 23.22
C VAL A 258 12.04 4.70 22.01
N ASN A 259 13.35 4.47 22.19
CA ASN A 259 14.34 4.37 21.12
C ASN A 259 14.22 3.00 20.43
N THR A 260 13.09 2.73 19.78
CA THR A 260 12.96 1.50 18.98
C THR A 260 13.70 1.65 17.66
N PRO A 261 14.53 0.68 17.26
CA PRO A 261 15.06 0.62 15.91
C PRO A 261 13.93 0.19 14.96
N ALA A 262 13.12 1.14 14.51
CA ALA A 262 12.37 1.04 13.25
C ALA A 262 13.15 1.86 12.20
N GLY A 263 14.31 1.33 11.79
CA GLY A 263 15.20 1.97 10.82
C GLY A 263 16.21 2.97 11.41
N ASN A 264 16.70 3.89 10.55
CA ASN A 264 17.76 4.86 10.84
C ASN A 264 17.28 6.11 11.61
N LEU A 265 16.05 6.10 12.14
CA LEU A 265 15.47 7.23 12.88
C LEU A 265 15.91 7.18 14.35
N LYS A 266 16.20 8.34 14.96
CA LYS A 266 16.59 8.43 16.39
C LYS A 266 15.52 9.17 17.18
N SER A 267 15.08 8.60 18.31
CA SER A 267 14.17 9.32 19.22
C SER A 267 14.97 10.43 19.90
N SER A 268 14.47 11.65 19.85
CA SER A 268 15.12 12.78 20.51
C SER A 268 14.09 13.79 20.94
N HIS A 269 13.89 13.92 22.24
CA HIS A 269 13.05 14.97 22.80
C HIS A 269 13.51 15.44 24.21
N PRO A 270 14.84 15.56 24.49
CA PRO A 270 15.28 15.93 25.83
C PRO A 270 14.73 17.31 26.24
N ALA A 271 14.04 17.36 27.38
CA ALA A 271 13.31 18.51 27.96
C ALA A 271 11.94 18.88 27.35
N SER A 272 11.42 18.13 26.38
CA SER A 272 10.15 18.49 25.74
C SER A 272 8.94 18.42 26.67
N THR A 273 8.04 19.40 26.57
CA THR A 273 6.77 19.43 27.33
C THR A 273 5.58 19.30 26.38
N LEU A 274 4.54 18.64 26.86
CA LEU A 274 3.28 18.47 26.15
C LEU A 274 2.23 19.37 26.81
N SER A 275 1.49 20.13 25.99
CA SER A 275 0.36 20.95 26.42
C SER A 275 -0.81 20.79 25.46
N PHE A 276 -2.02 21.17 25.90
CA PHE A 276 -3.23 21.13 25.09
C PHE A 276 -3.77 22.56 24.92
N PRO A 277 -3.30 23.33 23.92
CA PRO A 277 -3.73 24.72 23.72
C PRO A 277 -5.25 24.85 23.53
N THR A 278 -5.86 23.86 22.88
CA THR A 278 -7.30 23.66 22.78
C THR A 278 -7.62 22.19 23.03
N SER A 279 -8.90 21.85 23.22
CA SER A 279 -9.33 20.48 23.51
C SER A 279 -8.95 19.47 22.43
N ASN A 280 -8.74 19.90 21.19
CA ASN A 280 -8.39 19.07 20.04
C ASN A 280 -6.96 19.30 19.52
N THR A 281 -6.13 20.09 20.22
CA THR A 281 -4.75 20.34 19.80
C THR A 281 -3.77 19.88 20.85
N VAL A 282 -2.67 19.29 20.39
CA VAL A 282 -1.52 18.92 21.21
C VAL A 282 -0.33 19.74 20.74
N ARG A 283 0.29 20.47 21.65
CA ARG A 283 1.54 21.19 21.40
C ARG A 283 2.69 20.49 22.12
N ILE A 284 3.70 20.12 21.35
CA ILE A 284 4.97 19.59 21.83
C ILE A 284 5.99 20.73 21.70
N ASN A 285 6.43 21.25 22.84
CA ASN A 285 7.48 22.26 22.93
C ASN A 285 8.81 21.57 23.24
N SER A 286 9.93 22.09 22.77
CA SER A 286 11.27 21.56 23.06
C SER A 286 11.68 21.67 24.53
N GLY A 287 11.04 22.54 25.32
CA GLY A 287 11.41 22.90 26.70
C GLY A 287 12.85 23.41 26.84
N GLY A 288 13.44 23.87 25.73
CA GLY A 288 14.86 24.15 25.56
C GLY A 288 15.20 24.19 24.08
N THR A 289 16.36 23.64 23.70
CA THR A 289 16.73 23.47 22.28
C THR A 289 16.60 22.02 21.86
N TRP A 290 15.94 21.77 20.74
CA TRP A 290 15.95 20.45 20.11
C TRP A 290 17.38 19.98 19.87
N ALA A 291 17.65 18.70 20.09
CA ALA A 291 18.98 18.15 19.81
C ALA A 291 19.26 18.19 18.30
N MET A 292 20.45 18.65 17.93
CA MET A 292 20.91 18.68 16.54
C MET A 292 20.99 17.27 15.97
N GLY A 293 20.52 17.10 14.73
CA GLY A 293 20.59 15.83 14.03
C GLY A 293 19.62 15.75 12.86
N VAL A 294 19.95 14.89 11.90
CA VAL A 294 19.05 14.46 10.82
C VAL A 294 18.21 13.28 11.29
N ASN A 295 17.04 13.08 10.67
CA ASN A 295 16.18 11.90 10.89
C ASN A 295 15.81 11.67 12.37
N GLN A 296 15.49 12.76 13.07
CA GLN A 296 14.97 12.69 14.44
C GLN A 296 13.47 12.43 14.43
N TYR A 297 12.93 11.93 15.53
CA TYR A 297 11.48 11.83 15.70
C TYR A 297 11.03 12.09 17.13
N VAL A 298 9.78 12.54 17.25
CA VAL A 298 8.98 12.45 18.47
C VAL A 298 7.86 11.45 18.26
N ARG A 299 7.57 10.69 19.31
CA ARG A 299 6.53 9.66 19.30
C ARG A 299 5.50 9.95 20.37
N LEU A 300 4.22 9.93 19.99
CA LEU A 300 3.09 10.19 20.87
C LEU A 300 2.26 8.91 21.02
N THR A 301 1.91 8.56 22.25
CA THR A 301 1.06 7.40 22.57
C THR A 301 -0.05 7.80 23.54
N GLY A 302 -1.02 6.91 23.75
CA GLY A 302 -2.06 7.11 24.77
C GLY A 302 -3.11 8.18 24.47
N CYS A 303 -3.04 8.86 23.32
CA CYS A 303 -4.04 9.84 22.93
C CYS A 303 -5.42 9.20 22.79
N THR A 304 -6.40 9.68 23.55
CA THR A 304 -7.79 9.19 23.53
C THR A 304 -8.77 10.33 23.40
N ASP A 305 -9.86 10.12 22.66
CA ASP A 305 -11.01 11.03 22.69
C ASP A 305 -11.77 10.87 24.02
N PRO A 306 -11.84 11.91 24.87
CA PRO A 306 -12.50 11.82 26.17
C PRO A 306 -14.02 11.61 26.07
N GLY A 307 -14.65 11.95 24.94
CA GLY A 307 -16.08 11.75 24.74
C GLY A 307 -16.47 10.30 24.46
N THR A 308 -15.59 9.54 23.81
CA THR A 308 -15.85 8.18 23.34
C THR A 308 -14.97 7.12 24.01
N GLY A 309 -13.88 7.54 24.67
CA GLY A 309 -12.84 6.66 25.20
C GLY A 309 -11.98 6.00 24.12
N LYS A 310 -12.16 6.35 22.83
CA LYS A 310 -11.48 5.71 21.71
C LYS A 310 -10.06 6.26 21.56
N ALA A 311 -9.09 5.36 21.44
CA ALA A 311 -7.70 5.71 21.22
C ALA A 311 -7.46 6.18 19.78
N TYR A 312 -6.58 7.14 19.59
CA TYR A 312 -6.06 7.50 18.27
C TYR A 312 -5.45 6.26 17.63
N ASN A 313 -5.78 6.05 16.35
CA ASN A 313 -5.20 4.99 15.53
C ASN A 313 -5.18 3.60 16.20
N ASN A 314 -6.26 3.21 16.90
CA ASN A 314 -6.37 1.95 17.64
C ASN A 314 -5.23 1.71 18.66
N GLY A 315 -4.68 2.79 19.24
CA GLY A 315 -3.59 2.74 20.21
C GLY A 315 -2.20 2.69 19.58
N LEU A 316 -2.09 2.71 18.25
CA LEU A 316 -0.79 2.80 17.58
C LEU A 316 -0.15 4.18 17.83
N PRO A 317 1.18 4.21 18.02
CA PRO A 317 1.90 5.45 18.24
C PRO A 317 1.84 6.38 17.02
N LEU A 318 1.60 7.67 17.26
CA LEU A 318 1.89 8.71 16.29
C LEU A 318 3.40 8.95 16.25
N THR A 319 4.00 8.94 15.07
CA THR A 319 5.42 9.28 14.89
C THR A 319 5.55 10.51 14.01
N PHE A 320 6.11 11.59 14.57
CA PHE A 320 6.42 12.81 13.85
C PHE A 320 7.94 12.92 13.68
N THR A 321 8.39 12.96 12.44
CA THR A 321 9.81 12.99 12.07
C THR A 321 10.23 14.39 11.67
N TYR A 322 11.45 14.76 12.01
CA TYR A 322 11.98 16.09 11.72
C TYR A 322 13.51 16.11 11.67
N THR A 323 14.05 17.25 11.26
CA THR A 323 15.48 17.59 11.34
C THR A 323 15.64 19.00 11.91
N ILE A 324 16.72 19.25 12.66
CA ILE A 324 16.99 20.58 13.20
C ILE A 324 17.92 21.35 12.27
N ALA A 325 17.54 22.58 11.95
CA ALA A 325 18.35 23.52 11.20
C ALA A 325 18.63 24.80 11.98
N ASN A 326 19.75 25.44 11.68
CA ASN A 326 20.05 26.79 12.19
C ASN A 326 19.37 27.86 11.33
N GLU A 327 19.08 27.55 10.07
CA GLU A 327 18.47 28.46 9.12
C GLU A 327 17.54 27.73 8.15
N VAL A 328 16.43 28.36 7.80
CA VAL A 328 15.44 27.83 6.87
C VAL A 328 15.10 28.89 5.83
N LYS A 329 15.11 28.50 4.56
CA LYS A 329 14.71 29.34 3.42
C LYS A 329 13.51 28.71 2.71
N TYR A 330 12.60 29.54 2.22
CA TYR A 330 11.39 29.11 1.52
C TYR A 330 11.45 29.49 0.05
N THR A 331 11.05 28.56 -0.82
CA THR A 331 11.01 28.79 -2.27
C THR A 331 9.71 28.33 -2.88
N LYS A 332 9.13 29.13 -3.78
CA LYS A 332 7.88 28.81 -4.48
C LYS A 332 7.89 29.34 -5.91
N PRO A 333 7.30 28.64 -6.90
CA PRO A 333 7.14 29.20 -8.24
C PRO A 333 6.35 30.51 -8.18
N GLY A 334 6.79 31.53 -8.93
CA GLY A 334 6.20 32.87 -8.87
C GLY A 334 6.46 33.65 -7.57
N GLY A 335 7.38 33.17 -6.72
CA GLY A 335 7.84 33.88 -5.52
C GLY A 335 8.60 35.18 -5.84
N MET A 336 9.21 35.77 -4.80
CA MET A 336 9.96 37.02 -4.98
C MET A 336 11.28 36.77 -5.73
N GLY A 337 11.66 37.70 -6.61
CA GLY A 337 12.95 37.63 -7.32
C GLY A 337 14.16 38.00 -6.47
N ALA A 338 13.95 38.66 -5.33
CA ALA A 338 14.97 39.06 -4.36
C ALA A 338 14.38 39.15 -2.94
N GLY A 339 15.22 39.11 -1.90
CA GLY A 339 14.81 39.16 -0.49
C GLY A 339 15.56 38.15 0.38
N THR A 340 15.11 37.94 1.62
CA THR A 340 15.81 37.04 2.56
C THR A 340 15.31 35.59 2.52
N CYS A 341 14.12 35.36 1.96
CA CYS A 341 13.44 34.06 1.88
C CYS A 341 13.16 33.36 3.22
N ASP A 342 13.11 34.08 4.35
CA ASP A 342 13.01 33.47 5.69
C ASP A 342 11.59 33.03 6.09
N THR A 343 10.56 33.41 5.33
CA THR A 343 9.16 33.11 5.65
C THR A 343 8.41 32.63 4.42
N VAL A 344 7.29 31.94 4.64
CA VAL A 344 6.37 31.53 3.56
C VAL A 344 5.87 32.72 2.73
N ALA A 345 5.62 33.87 3.38
CA ALA A 345 5.18 35.09 2.71
C ALA A 345 6.29 35.69 1.82
N THR A 346 7.55 35.59 2.25
CA THR A 346 8.73 36.10 1.54
C THR A 346 9.45 35.02 0.73
N ALA A 347 8.78 33.90 0.42
CA ALA A 347 9.38 32.80 -0.32
C ALA A 347 9.89 33.25 -1.71
N CYS A 348 11.07 32.78 -2.07
CA CYS A 348 11.79 33.20 -3.27
C CYS A 348 11.44 32.35 -4.50
N ALA A 349 11.48 32.96 -5.68
CA ALA A 349 11.21 32.27 -6.94
C ALA A 349 12.30 31.27 -7.32
N SER A 350 13.55 31.54 -6.94
CA SER A 350 14.72 30.75 -7.34
C SER A 350 15.30 29.97 -6.15
N ILE A 351 15.45 28.65 -6.34
CA ILE A 351 16.15 27.77 -5.39
C ILE A 351 17.61 28.17 -5.26
N ARG A 352 18.28 28.45 -6.38
CA ARG A 352 19.67 28.93 -6.40
C ARG A 352 19.83 30.21 -5.57
N TYR A 353 18.91 31.16 -5.72
CA TYR A 353 18.96 32.39 -4.94
C TYR A 353 18.81 32.11 -3.44
N ALA A 354 17.86 31.26 -3.03
CA ALA A 354 17.70 30.85 -1.64
C ALA A 354 18.95 30.13 -1.08
N VAL A 355 19.56 29.23 -1.85
CA VAL A 355 20.83 28.58 -1.51
C VAL A 355 21.96 29.61 -1.33
N SER A 356 21.97 30.67 -2.15
CA SER A 356 22.98 31.72 -2.04
C SER A 356 22.91 32.51 -0.73
N LEU A 357 21.71 32.61 -0.14
CA LEU A 357 21.42 33.36 1.09
C LEU A 357 21.68 32.57 2.37
N CYS A 358 21.84 31.24 2.29
CA CYS A 358 22.22 30.43 3.44
C CYS A 358 23.57 30.89 4.00
N SER A 359 23.57 31.25 5.28
CA SER A 359 24.70 31.81 6.02
C SER A 359 25.04 31.02 7.29
N ALA A 360 24.06 30.31 7.87
CA ALA A 360 24.26 29.44 9.03
C ALA A 360 24.02 27.97 8.67
N VAL A 361 24.96 27.10 9.02
CA VAL A 361 24.92 25.66 8.75
C VAL A 361 24.47 24.90 10.01
N PRO A 362 23.56 23.90 9.91
CA PRO A 362 22.88 23.46 8.70
C PRO A 362 21.75 24.42 8.27
N CYS A 363 21.72 24.75 6.98
CA CYS A 363 20.66 25.52 6.34
C CYS A 363 19.78 24.58 5.51
N PHE A 364 18.46 24.77 5.54
CA PHE A 364 17.53 24.01 4.70
C PHE A 364 16.73 24.93 3.80
N VAL A 365 16.73 24.64 2.51
CA VAL A 365 15.85 25.27 1.52
C VAL A 365 14.64 24.38 1.31
N LEU A 366 13.48 24.85 1.79
CA LEU A 366 12.18 24.22 1.61
C LEU A 366 11.60 24.62 0.25
N ILE A 367 11.14 23.63 -0.51
CA ILE A 367 10.73 23.81 -1.91
C ILE A 367 9.27 23.35 -2.07
N SER A 368 8.40 24.29 -2.44
CA SER A 368 7.00 23.99 -2.70
C SER A 368 6.78 23.31 -4.05
N GLU A 369 5.58 22.80 -4.24
CA GLU A 369 5.11 22.21 -5.49
C GLU A 369 5.24 23.16 -6.68
N GLY A 370 5.36 22.55 -7.86
CA GLY A 370 5.48 23.20 -9.15
C GLY A 370 6.87 23.09 -9.76
N THR A 371 7.09 23.79 -10.88
CA THR A 371 8.27 23.59 -11.73
C THR A 371 9.28 24.73 -11.60
N TYR A 372 10.55 24.37 -11.39
CA TYR A 372 11.72 25.23 -11.33
C TYR A 372 12.64 24.90 -12.51
N THR A 373 12.59 25.74 -13.53
CA THR A 373 13.29 25.52 -14.79
C THR A 373 14.66 26.20 -14.79
N ILE A 374 15.69 25.46 -15.20
CA ILE A 374 17.05 25.94 -15.42
C ILE A 374 17.26 26.05 -16.93
N SER A 375 17.47 27.27 -17.41
CA SER A 375 17.50 27.59 -18.85
C SER A 375 18.88 28.02 -19.38
N ASP A 376 19.85 28.22 -18.50
CA ASP A 376 21.23 28.63 -18.83
C ASP A 376 22.27 27.73 -18.12
N ASN A 377 23.36 27.36 -18.82
CA ASN A 377 24.28 26.25 -18.50
C ASN A 377 25.04 26.34 -17.18
N ALA A 378 25.34 27.53 -16.71
CA ALA A 378 26.32 27.73 -15.65
C ALA A 378 25.90 28.82 -14.67
N THR A 379 25.07 29.77 -15.11
CA THR A 379 24.57 30.83 -14.23
C THR A 379 23.25 30.47 -13.54
N GLN A 380 22.60 29.36 -13.86
CA GLN A 380 21.27 29.07 -13.29
C GLN A 380 21.15 27.73 -12.58
N ARG A 381 22.17 26.85 -12.67
CA ARG A 381 22.18 25.59 -11.90
C ARG A 381 22.18 25.85 -10.39
N ILE A 382 21.71 24.87 -9.63
CA ILE A 382 21.70 24.93 -8.16
C ILE A 382 23.05 24.41 -7.67
N ASP A 383 23.98 25.33 -7.44
CA ASP A 383 25.26 25.06 -6.78
C ASP A 383 25.07 24.99 -5.27
N LEU A 384 25.11 23.78 -4.72
CA LEU A 384 25.06 23.58 -3.28
C LEU A 384 26.34 24.08 -2.61
N LYS A 385 26.27 24.25 -1.29
CA LYS A 385 27.39 24.64 -0.42
C LYS A 385 27.45 23.68 0.76
N ASP A 386 28.56 23.71 1.48
CA ASP A 386 28.69 22.94 2.72
C ASP A 386 27.52 23.21 3.67
N GLY A 387 26.87 22.13 4.12
CA GLY A 387 25.74 22.21 5.06
C GLY A 387 24.45 22.83 4.54
N VAL A 388 24.32 23.09 3.24
CA VAL A 388 23.06 23.57 2.62
C VAL A 388 22.30 22.40 2.03
N ASN A 389 21.05 22.25 2.46
CA ASN A 389 20.20 21.09 2.19
C ASN A 389 18.96 21.51 1.38
N LEU A 390 18.46 20.62 0.53
CA LEU A 390 17.23 20.81 -0.24
C LEU A 390 16.15 19.84 0.23
N LEU A 391 14.97 20.38 0.53
CA LEU A 391 13.83 19.62 1.01
C LEU A 391 12.57 19.95 0.20
N GLY A 392 12.12 19.03 -0.65
CA GLY A 392 10.93 19.20 -1.48
C GLY A 392 9.66 18.59 -0.91
N GLY A 393 8.58 18.64 -1.68
CA GLY A 393 7.32 17.97 -1.39
C GLY A 393 6.29 18.79 -0.63
N PHE A 394 6.50 20.11 -0.49
CA PHE A 394 5.57 20.99 0.21
C PHE A 394 4.46 21.50 -0.71
N ASP A 395 3.26 21.69 -0.18
CA ASP A 395 2.23 22.47 -0.89
C ASP A 395 2.65 23.95 -0.99
N SER A 396 1.95 24.73 -1.81
CA SER A 396 2.26 26.17 -1.99
C SER A 396 2.22 27.02 -0.69
N THR A 397 1.59 26.53 0.38
CA THR A 397 1.50 27.21 1.69
C THR A 397 2.44 26.65 2.76
N PHE A 398 3.20 25.58 2.47
CA PHE A 398 4.07 24.86 3.40
C PHE A 398 3.36 24.30 4.64
N THR A 399 2.07 24.02 4.54
CA THR A 399 1.25 23.42 5.61
C THR A 399 1.12 21.91 5.45
N GLN A 400 1.32 21.40 4.23
CA GLN A 400 1.30 19.98 3.92
C GLN A 400 2.61 19.57 3.26
N ARG A 401 2.98 18.30 3.45
CA ARG A 401 4.19 17.73 2.85
C ARG A 401 3.94 16.31 2.39
N ASN A 402 3.92 16.10 1.08
CA ASN A 402 3.83 14.80 0.43
C ASN A 402 4.32 14.93 -1.01
N SER A 403 5.40 14.25 -1.36
CA SER A 403 6.02 14.32 -2.70
C SER A 403 5.15 13.75 -3.83
N THR A 404 4.11 12.98 -3.51
CA THR A 404 3.17 12.43 -4.50
C THR A 404 2.08 13.42 -4.86
N THR A 405 1.53 14.15 -3.88
CA THR A 405 0.46 15.13 -4.12
C THR A 405 0.99 16.54 -4.38
N HIS A 406 2.17 16.88 -3.86
CA HIS A 406 2.80 18.21 -3.97
C HIS A 406 4.22 18.11 -4.56
N PRO A 407 4.37 17.63 -5.82
CA PRO A 407 5.68 17.42 -6.42
C PRO A 407 6.40 18.76 -6.69
N ALA A 408 7.60 18.90 -6.13
CA ALA A 408 8.55 19.95 -6.49
C ALA A 408 9.46 19.46 -7.63
N ILE A 409 9.28 20.03 -8.83
CA ILE A 409 9.93 19.58 -10.07
C ILE A 409 11.08 20.54 -10.40
N ILE A 410 12.30 20.03 -10.50
CA ILE A 410 13.46 20.77 -10.99
C ILE A 410 13.83 20.19 -12.36
N GLU A 411 13.88 21.03 -13.38
CA GLU A 411 14.20 20.60 -14.75
C GLU A 411 15.30 21.45 -15.37
N ASP A 412 16.23 20.78 -16.04
CA ASP A 412 17.25 21.42 -16.86
C ASP A 412 16.79 21.40 -18.33
N VAL A 413 16.60 22.58 -18.91
CA VAL A 413 16.26 22.78 -20.32
C VAL A 413 17.33 23.58 -21.05
N SER A 414 18.54 23.65 -20.49
CA SER A 414 19.68 24.36 -21.08
C SER A 414 19.84 24.01 -22.58
N PRO A 415 19.98 25.00 -23.48
CA PRO A 415 20.13 24.78 -24.91
C PRO A 415 21.36 23.93 -25.28
N PRO A 416 21.42 23.39 -26.51
CA PRO A 416 22.60 22.70 -27.02
C PRO A 416 23.87 23.56 -26.96
N GLY A 417 25.00 22.96 -26.57
CA GLY A 417 26.32 23.61 -26.53
C GLY A 417 26.58 24.44 -25.28
N ASN A 418 25.55 24.68 -24.46
CA ASN A 418 25.70 25.45 -23.24
C ASN A 418 26.39 24.58 -22.16
N CYS A 419 25.99 23.33 -21.97
CA CYS A 419 26.66 22.40 -21.06
C CYS A 419 26.82 21.04 -21.74
N GLY A 420 27.38 20.07 -21.05
CA GLY A 420 27.42 18.69 -21.51
C GLY A 420 28.35 18.43 -22.68
N ALA A 421 29.38 19.27 -22.89
CA ALA A 421 30.39 19.07 -23.92
C ALA A 421 31.39 17.95 -23.58
N THR A 422 31.64 17.74 -22.28
CA THR A 422 32.55 16.71 -21.75
C THR A 422 31.99 16.13 -20.45
N GLU A 423 32.57 15.02 -19.99
CA GLU A 423 32.22 14.37 -18.71
C GLU A 423 32.29 15.34 -17.52
N GLY A 424 33.37 16.12 -17.41
CA GLY A 424 33.56 17.10 -16.32
C GLY A 424 32.68 18.35 -16.41
N ALA A 425 32.00 18.56 -17.55
CA ALA A 425 31.09 19.67 -17.79
C ALA A 425 29.66 19.20 -18.07
N THR A 426 29.26 18.04 -17.53
CA THR A 426 27.92 17.47 -17.71
C THR A 426 26.81 18.46 -17.33
N CYS A 427 25.73 18.51 -18.11
CA CYS A 427 24.54 19.28 -17.74
C CYS A 427 23.92 18.68 -16.48
N ALA A 428 23.71 19.49 -15.45
CA ALA A 428 23.07 19.05 -14.23
C ALA A 428 22.30 20.20 -13.57
N PRO A 429 21.00 20.01 -13.24
CA PRO A 429 20.24 21.01 -12.52
C PRO A 429 20.74 21.22 -11.09
N ILE A 430 21.28 20.17 -10.45
CA ILE A 430 21.81 20.20 -9.09
C ILE A 430 23.28 19.78 -9.11
N PHE A 431 24.15 20.62 -8.56
CA PHE A 431 25.58 20.39 -8.47
C PHE A 431 26.09 20.54 -7.04
N ALA A 432 26.95 19.63 -6.62
CA ALA A 432 27.73 19.73 -5.39
C ALA A 432 29.19 19.37 -5.69
N GLY A 433 30.12 20.29 -5.39
CA GLY A 433 31.55 20.13 -5.62
C GLY A 433 32.29 21.46 -5.49
N PRO A 434 33.52 21.57 -6.04
CA PRO A 434 34.34 22.78 -5.96
C PRO A 434 33.56 24.07 -6.28
N PRO A 435 33.75 25.14 -5.50
CA PRO A 435 34.93 25.41 -4.66
C PRO A 435 34.94 24.72 -3.28
N PHE A 436 33.83 24.14 -2.79
CA PHE A 436 33.88 23.37 -1.54
C PHE A 436 34.16 21.90 -1.84
N ALA A 437 35.22 21.36 -1.23
CA ALA A 437 35.65 19.97 -1.42
C ALA A 437 35.60 19.16 -0.11
N THR A 438 35.27 19.80 1.00
CA THR A 438 35.17 19.18 2.33
C THR A 438 33.87 19.57 2.99
N MET A 439 33.19 18.62 3.65
CA MET A 439 31.94 18.88 4.38
C MET A 439 32.18 18.99 5.89
N THR A 440 31.57 19.98 6.52
CA THR A 440 31.50 20.10 7.99
C THR A 440 30.13 19.71 8.54
N SER A 441 29.11 19.62 7.68
CA SER A 441 27.76 19.19 8.02
C SER A 441 27.21 18.27 6.94
N ASN A 442 26.13 17.54 7.25
CA ASN A 442 25.41 16.74 6.27
C ASN A 442 24.87 17.64 5.13
N LEU A 443 24.80 17.06 3.93
CA LEU A 443 24.17 17.63 2.75
C LEU A 443 23.09 16.66 2.30
N VAL A 444 21.84 17.13 2.24
CA VAL A 444 20.66 16.31 1.96
C VAL A 444 19.93 16.88 0.75
N ILE A 445 19.62 16.02 -0.21
CA ILE A 445 18.74 16.29 -1.36
C ILE A 445 17.59 15.28 -1.28
N THR A 446 16.37 15.73 -0.94
CA THR A 446 15.27 14.79 -0.74
C THR A 446 13.89 15.30 -1.15
N MET A 447 13.04 14.35 -1.57
CA MET A 447 11.65 14.54 -1.99
C MET A 447 11.47 15.52 -3.16
N LEU A 448 12.38 15.45 -4.13
CA LEU A 448 12.31 16.23 -5.36
C LEU A 448 12.03 15.32 -6.57
N THR A 449 11.37 15.88 -7.57
CA THR A 449 11.37 15.32 -8.92
C THR A 449 12.41 16.06 -9.74
N ILE A 450 13.41 15.36 -10.28
CA ILE A 450 14.55 15.95 -10.97
C ILE A 450 14.57 15.42 -12.41
N LYS A 451 14.50 16.32 -13.39
CA LYS A 451 14.53 15.99 -14.82
C LYS A 451 15.86 16.43 -15.44
N THR A 452 16.53 15.50 -16.12
CA THR A 452 17.83 15.76 -16.76
C THR A 452 17.69 16.54 -18.05
N ASN A 453 18.74 17.25 -18.46
CA ASN A 453 18.78 17.99 -19.72
C ASN A 453 18.52 17.10 -20.96
N PRO A 454 17.51 17.41 -21.81
CA PRO A 454 17.22 16.65 -23.02
C PRO A 454 18.06 17.09 -24.24
N ASN A 455 18.74 18.24 -24.18
CA ASN A 455 19.30 18.90 -25.36
C ASN A 455 20.79 18.59 -25.63
N ASN A 456 21.54 18.18 -24.61
CA ASN A 456 22.99 18.03 -24.66
C ASN A 456 23.43 16.58 -24.49
N PRO A 457 24.59 16.16 -25.01
CA PRO A 457 25.01 14.77 -25.00
C PRO A 457 25.32 14.25 -23.59
N TRP A 458 26.12 14.97 -22.81
CA TRP A 458 26.36 14.63 -21.39
C TRP A 458 25.34 15.31 -20.49
N ALA A 459 24.52 14.52 -19.79
CA ALA A 459 23.55 15.04 -18.83
C ALA A 459 23.38 14.12 -17.62
N THR A 460 23.16 14.73 -16.47
CA THR A 460 22.78 14.05 -15.23
C THR A 460 21.76 14.88 -14.44
N GLY A 461 21.02 14.27 -13.52
CA GLY A 461 20.08 14.99 -12.65
C GLY A 461 20.78 15.61 -11.46
N VAL A 462 21.61 14.80 -10.79
CA VAL A 462 22.45 15.24 -9.68
C VAL A 462 23.91 14.97 -10.04
N PHE A 463 24.75 15.99 -9.96
CA PHE A 463 26.19 15.88 -10.17
C PHE A 463 26.96 16.17 -8.89
N LEU A 464 27.63 15.15 -8.37
CA LEU A 464 28.48 15.21 -7.18
C LEU A 464 29.94 15.04 -7.62
N ASN A 465 30.81 15.97 -7.25
CA ASN A 465 32.18 15.98 -7.75
C ASN A 465 33.20 16.34 -6.66
N GLY A 466 34.05 15.37 -6.28
CA GLY A 466 35.27 15.58 -5.50
C GLY A 466 35.05 16.06 -4.07
N ILE A 467 34.09 15.47 -3.35
CA ILE A 467 33.77 15.87 -1.97
C ILE A 467 34.26 14.84 -0.95
N ALA A 468 35.08 15.29 -0.01
CA ALA A 468 35.40 14.59 1.22
C ALA A 468 34.36 14.91 2.31
N THR A 469 33.51 13.94 2.63
CA THR A 469 32.41 14.05 3.59
C THR A 469 32.89 13.98 5.05
N GLY A 470 34.09 13.45 5.32
CA GLY A 470 34.60 13.28 6.69
C GLY A 470 33.67 12.40 7.54
N ALA A 471 33.19 12.92 8.67
CA ALA A 471 32.17 12.27 9.51
C ALA A 471 30.72 12.56 9.06
N SER A 472 30.52 13.56 8.21
CA SER A 472 29.23 13.94 7.66
C SER A 472 28.81 12.98 6.53
N GLN A 473 27.54 13.03 6.15
CA GLN A 473 26.95 12.25 5.08
C GLN A 473 26.46 13.14 3.94
N LEU A 474 26.71 12.72 2.70
CA LEU A 474 26.10 13.28 1.50
C LEU A 474 24.95 12.37 1.09
N ILE A 475 23.72 12.83 1.29
CA ILE A 475 22.49 12.05 1.18
C ILE A 475 21.67 12.52 -0.03
N VAL A 476 21.47 11.62 -0.99
CA VAL A 476 20.48 11.78 -2.07
C VAL A 476 19.40 10.74 -1.80
N ALA A 477 18.25 11.16 -1.28
CA ALA A 477 17.23 10.21 -0.84
C ALA A 477 15.79 10.56 -1.16
N GLY A 478 14.95 9.57 -1.46
CA GLY A 478 13.51 9.78 -1.65
C GLY A 478 13.15 10.65 -2.86
N ASN A 479 14.02 10.74 -3.86
CA ASN A 479 13.80 11.54 -5.07
C ASN A 479 13.27 10.69 -6.22
N VAL A 480 12.57 11.34 -7.15
CA VAL A 480 12.23 10.79 -8.47
C VAL A 480 13.15 11.46 -9.48
N ILE A 481 14.15 10.73 -9.99
CA ILE A 481 15.13 11.24 -10.95
C ILE A 481 14.85 10.64 -12.32
N GLN A 482 14.42 11.48 -13.25
CA GLN A 482 13.97 11.12 -14.58
C GLN A 482 14.99 11.55 -15.62
N GLY A 483 15.76 10.58 -16.12
CA GLY A 483 16.54 10.75 -17.33
C GLY A 483 15.64 10.94 -18.53
N LEU A 484 15.79 12.05 -19.24
CA LEU A 484 15.05 12.36 -20.46
C LEU A 484 15.81 11.87 -21.70
N ASP A 485 15.05 11.60 -22.76
CA ASP A 485 15.59 11.27 -24.07
C ASP A 485 16.36 12.46 -24.65
N SER A 486 17.57 12.19 -25.13
CA SER A 486 18.38 13.22 -25.77
C SER A 486 17.93 13.49 -27.19
N THR A 487 17.87 14.77 -27.56
CA THR A 487 17.80 15.21 -28.96
C THR A 487 19.18 15.41 -29.59
N SER A 488 20.26 15.26 -28.81
CA SER A 488 21.63 15.41 -29.29
C SER A 488 22.08 14.24 -30.17
N ALA A 489 23.04 14.49 -31.06
CA ALA A 489 23.62 13.46 -31.90
C ALA A 489 24.38 12.41 -31.05
N TYR A 490 24.33 11.16 -31.51
CA TYR A 490 25.10 10.06 -30.92
C TYR A 490 26.60 10.41 -30.87
N THR A 491 27.20 10.22 -29.71
CA THR A 491 28.64 10.40 -29.48
C THR A 491 29.18 9.24 -28.63
N ALA A 492 30.06 8.43 -29.20
CA ALA A 492 30.62 7.25 -28.53
C ALA A 492 31.23 7.58 -27.16
N GLY A 493 30.97 6.74 -26.16
CA GLY A 493 31.48 6.89 -24.78
C GLY A 493 30.76 7.93 -23.93
N THR A 494 29.78 8.65 -24.48
CA THR A 494 28.99 9.65 -23.74
C THR A 494 28.03 8.99 -22.77
N ILE A 495 28.00 9.49 -21.53
CA ILE A 495 27.14 8.97 -20.47
C ILE A 495 26.01 9.96 -20.18
N ARG A 496 24.79 9.42 -20.13
CA ARG A 496 23.60 10.10 -19.62
C ARG A 496 23.10 9.36 -18.40
N SER A 497 23.13 10.02 -17.25
CA SER A 497 22.80 9.39 -15.97
C SER A 497 21.68 10.06 -15.19
N GLY A 498 21.13 9.36 -14.19
CA GLY A 498 20.28 10.03 -13.19
C GLY A 498 21.14 10.75 -12.13
N VAL A 499 22.10 10.02 -11.56
CA VAL A 499 23.07 10.55 -10.60
C VAL A 499 24.48 10.24 -11.07
N ALA A 500 25.36 11.25 -11.03
CA ALA A 500 26.78 11.09 -11.32
C ALA A 500 27.59 11.48 -10.07
N ALA A 501 28.40 10.57 -9.56
CA ALA A 501 29.19 10.74 -8.34
C ALA A 501 30.66 10.42 -8.58
N TYR A 502 31.51 11.44 -8.45
CA TYR A 502 32.95 11.33 -8.68
C TYR A 502 33.71 11.59 -7.38
N GLY A 503 34.49 10.61 -6.94
CA GLY A 503 35.38 10.77 -5.78
C GLY A 503 34.68 11.23 -4.50
N ILE A 504 33.43 10.81 -4.23
CA ILE A 504 32.74 11.13 -2.98
C ILE A 504 33.19 10.14 -1.90
N THR A 505 33.76 10.65 -0.81
CA THR A 505 34.45 9.81 0.18
C THR A 505 34.23 10.30 1.61
N PRO A 506 34.06 9.45 2.64
CA PRO A 506 33.68 8.03 2.58
C PRO A 506 32.17 7.77 2.65
N ASN A 507 31.32 8.79 2.92
CA ASN A 507 29.93 8.58 3.30
C ASN A 507 28.93 9.10 2.25
N LEU A 508 29.02 8.58 1.02
CA LEU A 508 27.93 8.75 0.05
C LEU A 508 26.72 7.88 0.47
N ASN A 509 25.52 8.44 0.46
CA ASN A 509 24.29 7.69 0.71
C ASN A 509 23.25 8.02 -0.38
N VAL A 510 23.02 7.06 -1.29
CA VAL A 510 21.96 7.15 -2.28
C VAL A 510 20.88 6.15 -1.90
N SER A 511 19.73 6.63 -1.40
CA SER A 511 18.71 5.73 -0.84
C SER A 511 17.26 6.07 -1.13
N TYR A 512 16.38 5.07 -1.25
CA TYR A 512 14.94 5.29 -1.43
C TYR A 512 14.54 6.10 -2.67
N ASN A 513 15.42 6.21 -3.67
CA ASN A 513 15.13 6.97 -4.89
C ASN A 513 14.50 6.07 -5.96
N TYR A 514 13.71 6.68 -6.84
CA TYR A 514 13.37 6.14 -8.14
C TYR A 514 14.23 6.83 -9.21
N ILE A 515 15.17 6.09 -9.81
CA ILE A 515 16.19 6.64 -10.71
C ILE A 515 16.13 5.94 -12.06
N VAL A 516 16.00 6.74 -13.11
CA VAL A 516 16.09 6.30 -14.51
C VAL A 516 17.21 7.10 -15.19
N GLY A 517 18.15 6.40 -15.84
CA GLY A 517 19.18 7.03 -16.68
C GLY A 517 18.59 7.76 -17.89
N GLY A 518 19.35 8.66 -18.51
CA GLY A 518 18.90 9.34 -19.73
C GLY A 518 19.05 8.47 -20.97
N SER A 519 18.23 8.69 -22.00
CA SER A 519 18.33 7.96 -23.27
C SER A 519 18.98 8.80 -24.38
N GLY A 520 19.22 8.18 -25.54
CA GLY A 520 19.58 8.88 -26.77
C GLY A 520 21.08 9.09 -27.00
N ASN A 521 21.95 8.39 -26.26
CA ASN A 521 23.40 8.43 -26.49
C ASN A 521 24.07 7.09 -26.16
N SER A 522 25.40 7.03 -26.21
CA SER A 522 26.20 5.79 -26.10
C SER A 522 25.93 4.98 -24.82
N ILE A 523 25.87 5.64 -23.66
CA ILE A 523 25.67 4.97 -22.36
C ILE A 523 24.50 5.59 -21.61
N SER A 524 23.58 4.74 -21.16
CA SER A 524 22.53 5.10 -20.20
C SER A 524 22.82 4.46 -18.85
N ALA A 525 22.91 5.26 -17.79
CA ALA A 525 23.19 4.78 -16.45
C ALA A 525 22.20 5.34 -15.42
N GLY A 526 21.58 4.52 -14.58
CA GLY A 526 20.80 5.05 -13.46
C GLY A 526 21.70 5.87 -12.52
N ILE A 527 22.73 5.21 -11.97
CA ILE A 527 23.81 5.83 -11.21
C ILE A 527 25.13 5.57 -11.93
N TYR A 528 25.89 6.63 -12.15
CA TYR A 528 27.29 6.57 -12.52
C TYR A 528 28.17 6.93 -11.32
N ASN A 529 28.83 5.93 -10.75
CA ASN A 529 29.78 6.08 -9.66
C ASN A 529 31.21 5.90 -10.20
N ASN A 530 32.05 6.92 -10.05
CA ASN A 530 33.46 6.88 -10.40
C ASN A 530 34.32 7.18 -9.16
N GLY A 531 34.88 6.13 -8.54
CA GLY A 531 35.74 6.25 -7.36
C GLY A 531 35.04 6.75 -6.09
N SER A 532 33.70 6.69 -6.02
CA SER A 532 32.94 7.08 -4.83
C SER A 532 32.57 5.85 -3.98
N TRP A 533 32.57 6.00 -2.66
CA TRP A 533 32.29 4.91 -1.73
C TRP A 533 31.31 5.34 -0.63
N GLY A 534 30.60 4.37 -0.06
CA GLY A 534 29.41 4.58 0.76
C GLY A 534 28.33 3.52 0.49
N VAL A 535 27.06 3.94 0.51
CA VAL A 535 25.89 3.06 0.40
C VAL A 535 24.95 3.46 -0.74
N ILE A 536 24.45 2.45 -1.46
CA ILE A 536 23.36 2.54 -2.44
C ILE A 536 22.28 1.55 -2.00
N TYR A 537 21.18 2.06 -1.45
CA TYR A 537 20.25 1.25 -0.65
C TYR A 537 18.77 1.53 -0.93
N ASN A 538 17.92 0.51 -1.07
CA ASN A 538 16.47 0.66 -1.28
C ASN A 538 16.07 1.57 -2.46
N ASN A 539 16.84 1.57 -3.55
CA ASN A 539 16.48 2.33 -4.74
C ASN A 539 15.76 1.44 -5.77
N TRP A 540 14.87 2.07 -6.53
CA TRP A 540 14.47 1.60 -7.85
C TRP A 540 15.45 2.19 -8.86
N LEU A 541 16.40 1.39 -9.32
CA LEU A 541 17.53 1.85 -10.12
C LEU A 541 17.44 1.30 -11.54
N ASN A 542 17.50 2.15 -12.54
CA ASN A 542 17.24 1.74 -13.92
C ASN A 542 18.15 2.44 -14.93
N GLY A 543 18.67 1.69 -15.89
CA GLY A 543 19.12 2.25 -17.17
C GLY A 543 17.94 2.44 -18.11
N ALA A 544 18.05 3.37 -19.06
CA ALA A 544 17.05 3.62 -20.10
C ALA A 544 17.56 3.12 -21.47
N SER A 545 17.16 3.76 -22.57
CA SER A 545 17.61 3.36 -23.91
C SER A 545 19.03 3.85 -24.20
N HIS A 546 19.77 3.13 -25.04
CA HIS A 546 21.05 3.60 -25.57
C HIS A 546 21.06 3.55 -27.10
N VAL A 547 22.00 4.27 -27.69
CA VAL A 547 22.21 4.31 -29.14
C VAL A 547 23.62 3.80 -29.43
N GLY A 548 23.76 3.08 -30.53
CA GLY A 548 25.01 2.44 -30.93
C GLY A 548 24.90 0.92 -30.90
N SER A 549 25.95 0.26 -31.35
CA SER A 549 26.00 -1.20 -31.49
C SER A 549 27.33 -1.81 -31.05
N THR A 550 28.27 -0.99 -30.55
CA THR A 550 29.56 -1.48 -30.08
C THR A 550 29.45 -2.00 -28.64
N ALA A 551 30.44 -2.76 -28.19
CA ALA A 551 30.50 -3.24 -26.79
C ALA A 551 30.67 -2.11 -25.75
N ALA A 552 31.01 -0.89 -26.20
CA ALA A 552 31.09 0.30 -25.36
C ALA A 552 29.73 1.01 -25.23
N ASP A 553 28.75 0.69 -26.08
CA ASP A 553 27.39 1.23 -26.05
C ASP A 553 26.50 0.29 -25.24
N PHE A 554 25.97 0.77 -24.12
CA PHE A 554 25.18 -0.07 -23.21
C PHE A 554 24.24 0.74 -22.31
N SER A 555 23.21 0.04 -21.82
CA SER A 555 22.34 0.53 -20.75
C SER A 555 22.55 -0.27 -19.48
N THR A 556 22.73 0.42 -18.36
CA THR A 556 22.91 -0.22 -17.05
C THR A 556 22.23 0.54 -15.93
N ALA A 557 21.76 -0.15 -14.90
CA ALA A 557 21.19 0.52 -13.75
C ALA A 557 22.28 1.18 -12.89
N LEU A 558 23.34 0.43 -12.62
CA LEU A 558 24.51 0.89 -11.89
C LEU A 558 25.76 0.75 -12.75
N LEU A 559 26.53 1.83 -12.89
CA LEU A 559 27.86 1.82 -13.46
C LEU A 559 28.86 2.25 -12.39
N VAL A 560 29.77 1.36 -12.02
CA VAL A 560 30.86 1.65 -11.07
C VAL A 560 32.21 1.59 -11.79
N ARG A 561 33.02 2.62 -11.61
CA ARG A 561 34.38 2.71 -12.14
C ARG A 561 35.41 3.04 -11.06
N ASN A 562 36.64 2.59 -11.27
CA ASN A 562 37.84 3.05 -10.57
C ASN A 562 37.75 2.97 -9.03
N LEU A 563 37.13 1.90 -8.52
CA LEU A 563 37.06 1.63 -7.10
C LEU A 563 38.12 0.59 -6.72
N THR A 564 39.06 0.96 -5.84
CA THR A 564 40.29 0.20 -5.61
C THR A 564 40.62 0.00 -4.12
N GLY A 565 41.49 -0.96 -3.82
CA GLY A 565 41.99 -1.19 -2.46
C GLY A 565 40.92 -1.65 -1.47
N ALA A 566 40.72 -0.89 -0.39
CA ALA A 566 39.76 -1.21 0.68
C ALA A 566 38.53 -0.28 0.69
N GLN A 567 38.28 0.45 -0.39
CA GLN A 567 37.15 1.39 -0.50
C GLN A 567 35.79 0.66 -0.37
N ASN A 568 34.96 1.07 0.58
CA ASN A 568 33.74 0.35 0.93
C ASN A 568 32.50 0.82 0.15
N LEU A 569 31.98 -0.02 -0.75
CA LEU A 569 30.72 0.23 -1.45
C LEU A 569 29.70 -0.86 -1.13
N ILE A 570 28.59 -0.48 -0.51
CA ILE A 570 27.49 -1.39 -0.19
C ILE A 570 26.31 -1.08 -1.11
N VAL A 571 25.91 -2.06 -1.91
CA VAL A 571 24.74 -2.00 -2.78
C VAL A 571 23.74 -3.03 -2.25
N SER A 572 22.71 -2.57 -1.54
CA SER A 572 21.80 -3.47 -0.83
C SER A 572 20.34 -3.16 -1.07
N ASN A 573 19.51 -4.21 -1.18
CA ASN A 573 18.05 -4.10 -1.33
C ASN A 573 17.64 -3.15 -2.47
N ASN A 574 18.31 -3.16 -3.63
CA ASN A 574 17.87 -2.36 -4.77
C ASN A 574 17.05 -3.21 -5.75
N VAL A 575 16.02 -2.60 -6.33
CA VAL A 575 15.33 -3.14 -7.50
C VAL A 575 15.98 -2.58 -8.74
N VAL A 576 16.49 -3.46 -9.61
CA VAL A 576 17.31 -3.06 -10.76
C VAL A 576 16.60 -3.37 -12.08
N ASN A 577 16.54 -2.37 -12.95
CA ASN A 577 15.97 -2.39 -14.30
C ASN A 577 14.49 -2.81 -14.38
N SER A 578 13.67 -2.54 -13.36
CA SER A 578 12.21 -2.73 -13.49
C SER A 578 11.60 -1.82 -14.57
N TYR A 579 12.09 -0.58 -14.71
CA TYR A 579 11.63 0.36 -15.72
C TYR A 579 11.82 -0.18 -17.14
N GLN A 580 12.86 -0.98 -17.41
CA GLN A 580 13.07 -1.53 -18.74
C GLN A 580 11.94 -2.48 -19.19
N GLN A 581 11.15 -3.02 -18.26
CA GLN A 581 10.02 -3.89 -18.59
C GLN A 581 8.73 -3.13 -18.95
N ILE A 582 8.61 -1.87 -18.55
CA ILE A 582 7.36 -1.09 -18.60
C ILE A 582 7.55 0.36 -19.07
N GLY A 583 8.76 0.72 -19.46
CA GLY A 583 9.14 2.08 -19.74
C GLY A 583 8.26 2.68 -20.84
N SER A 584 7.93 3.96 -20.66
CA SER A 584 7.26 4.75 -21.68
C SER A 584 8.08 6.03 -21.90
N PRO A 585 8.76 6.18 -23.04
CA PRO A 585 8.79 5.26 -24.18
C PRO A 585 9.48 3.92 -23.85
N VAL A 586 9.18 2.90 -24.66
CA VAL A 586 9.74 1.55 -24.50
C VAL A 586 11.25 1.62 -24.59
N VAL A 587 11.93 0.93 -23.67
CA VAL A 587 13.39 0.89 -23.64
C VAL A 587 13.94 0.10 -24.83
N THR A 588 14.84 0.71 -25.58
CA THR A 588 15.53 0.13 -26.73
C THR A 588 17.04 0.11 -26.47
N ALA A 589 17.62 -1.09 -26.46
CA ALA A 589 19.03 -1.29 -26.16
C ALA A 589 19.53 -2.58 -26.81
N ALA A 590 20.73 -2.56 -27.39
CA ALA A 590 21.39 -3.78 -27.86
C ALA A 590 22.06 -4.51 -26.70
N ASN A 591 22.95 -3.82 -25.98
CA ASN A 591 23.64 -4.35 -24.82
C ASN A 591 23.05 -3.78 -23.53
N THR A 592 22.69 -4.66 -22.59
CA THR A 592 22.14 -4.28 -21.29
C THR A 592 22.83 -5.03 -20.16
N SER A 593 22.97 -4.36 -19.03
CA SER A 593 23.33 -5.01 -17.78
C SER A 593 22.52 -4.48 -16.59
N GLY A 594 22.37 -5.28 -15.55
CA GLY A 594 21.84 -4.82 -14.27
C GLY A 594 22.85 -3.90 -13.59
N MET A 595 24.02 -4.44 -13.27
CA MET A 595 25.12 -3.71 -12.65
C MET A 595 26.42 -3.95 -13.42
N ARG A 596 27.15 -2.88 -13.72
CA ARG A 596 28.41 -2.93 -14.46
C ARG A 596 29.56 -2.36 -13.63
N PHE A 597 30.64 -3.11 -13.51
CA PHE A 597 31.86 -2.75 -12.80
C PHE A 597 33.01 -2.70 -13.79
N GLN A 598 33.66 -1.55 -13.94
CA GLN A 598 34.79 -1.39 -14.85
C GLN A 598 36.03 -0.91 -14.08
N SER A 599 37.10 -1.70 -14.14
CA SER A 599 38.35 -1.42 -13.41
C SER A 599 38.11 -1.29 -11.89
N VAL A 600 37.31 -2.21 -11.34
CA VAL A 600 36.99 -2.27 -9.91
C VAL A 600 37.70 -3.47 -9.30
N ASN A 601 38.62 -3.22 -8.36
CA ASN A 601 39.35 -4.26 -7.63
C ASN A 601 39.34 -4.00 -6.10
N SER A 602 38.35 -3.25 -5.61
CA SER A 602 38.16 -3.09 -4.17
C SER A 602 37.69 -4.40 -3.51
N THR A 603 38.32 -4.73 -2.40
CA THR A 603 38.02 -5.86 -1.49
C THR A 603 36.69 -5.71 -0.73
N ASN A 604 36.10 -4.50 -0.72
CA ASN A 604 34.96 -4.14 0.11
C ASN A 604 33.75 -3.69 -0.73
N VAL A 605 33.45 -4.40 -1.82
CA VAL A 605 32.21 -4.19 -2.58
C VAL A 605 31.20 -5.26 -2.19
N HIS A 606 30.08 -4.85 -1.60
CA HIS A 606 29.03 -5.75 -1.13
C HIS A 606 27.77 -5.60 -1.98
N LEU A 607 27.30 -6.69 -2.60
CA LEU A 607 26.02 -6.75 -3.32
C LEU A 607 25.08 -7.67 -2.53
N LEU A 608 24.13 -7.10 -1.80
CA LEU A 608 23.30 -7.83 -0.82
C LEU A 608 21.81 -7.69 -1.12
N HIS A 609 21.06 -8.80 -1.19
CA HIS A 609 19.60 -8.76 -1.25
C HIS A 609 19.00 -7.91 -2.39
N ASN A 610 19.73 -7.68 -3.47
CA ASN A 610 19.20 -6.96 -4.62
C ASN A 610 18.37 -7.91 -5.48
N THR A 611 17.43 -7.34 -6.24
CA THR A 611 16.77 -8.05 -7.34
C THR A 611 17.18 -7.40 -8.65
N ILE A 612 17.96 -8.14 -9.42
CA ILE A 612 18.76 -7.67 -10.55
C ILE A 612 18.26 -8.28 -11.84
N PHE A 613 17.56 -7.47 -12.64
CA PHE A 613 17.29 -7.81 -14.02
C PHE A 613 18.41 -7.29 -14.93
N GLY A 614 18.95 -8.18 -15.76
CA GLY A 614 20.01 -7.87 -16.71
C GLY A 614 19.63 -6.88 -17.81
N GLY A 615 18.33 -6.59 -17.96
CA GLY A 615 17.80 -5.61 -18.91
C GLY A 615 17.29 -6.26 -20.21
N VAL A 616 16.57 -5.47 -21.02
CA VAL A 616 15.82 -5.92 -22.22
C VAL A 616 16.68 -6.06 -23.48
N GLY A 617 18.00 -6.03 -23.35
CA GLY A 617 18.92 -6.03 -24.48
C GLY A 617 18.70 -7.19 -25.45
N THR A 618 18.85 -6.91 -26.74
CA THR A 618 18.72 -7.92 -27.81
C THR A 618 20.01 -8.71 -28.03
N SER A 619 21.17 -8.05 -27.91
CA SER A 619 22.49 -8.69 -28.05
C SER A 619 22.99 -9.24 -26.72
N GLU A 620 22.95 -8.41 -25.67
CA GLU A 620 23.46 -8.77 -24.35
C GLU A 620 22.43 -8.42 -23.26
N SER A 621 22.23 -9.35 -22.34
CA SER A 621 21.52 -9.14 -21.08
C SER A 621 22.33 -9.78 -19.98
N PHE A 622 23.03 -8.98 -19.18
CA PHE A 622 23.89 -9.47 -18.10
C PHE A 622 23.41 -9.00 -16.73
N GLY A 623 23.31 -9.89 -15.75
CA GLY A 623 22.91 -9.50 -14.40
C GLY A 623 23.95 -8.57 -13.76
N VAL A 624 25.10 -9.14 -13.40
CA VAL A 624 26.29 -8.43 -12.95
C VAL A 624 27.39 -8.62 -13.98
N TYR A 625 27.97 -7.52 -14.47
CA TYR A 625 29.03 -7.55 -15.46
C TYR A 625 30.28 -6.81 -14.97
N SER A 626 31.41 -7.50 -14.97
CA SER A 626 32.69 -7.00 -14.50
C SER A 626 33.74 -7.03 -15.60
N VAL A 627 34.47 -5.92 -15.80
CA VAL A 627 35.52 -5.81 -16.84
C VAL A 627 36.72 -5.00 -16.37
N GLY A 628 37.87 -5.18 -17.02
CA GLY A 628 39.08 -4.37 -16.82
C GLY A 628 40.03 -4.89 -15.74
N SER A 629 39.52 -5.12 -14.52
CA SER A 629 40.32 -5.60 -13.38
C SER A 629 39.64 -6.78 -12.67
N GLY A 630 40.44 -7.63 -12.01
CA GLY A 630 39.94 -8.74 -11.21
C GLY A 630 39.04 -8.23 -10.09
N VAL A 631 37.79 -8.71 -10.05
CA VAL A 631 36.76 -8.24 -9.11
C VAL A 631 36.79 -9.06 -7.83
N GLU A 632 36.60 -8.37 -6.71
CA GLU A 632 36.67 -8.91 -5.34
C GLU A 632 35.35 -8.70 -4.57
N SER A 633 34.23 -8.69 -5.29
CA SER A 633 32.91 -8.41 -4.70
C SER A 633 32.39 -9.54 -3.82
N LYS A 634 31.63 -9.16 -2.80
CA LYS A 634 30.87 -10.04 -1.92
C LYS A 634 29.42 -10.05 -2.38
N ILE A 635 29.00 -11.12 -3.06
CA ILE A 635 27.69 -11.23 -3.70
C ILE A 635 26.85 -12.22 -2.91
N ALA A 636 25.86 -11.72 -2.16
CA ALA A 636 25.02 -12.56 -1.31
C ALA A 636 23.52 -12.26 -1.38
N ASN A 637 22.72 -13.33 -1.38
CA ASN A 637 21.25 -13.28 -1.32
C ASN A 637 20.56 -12.46 -2.42
N ASN A 638 21.18 -12.33 -3.59
CA ASN A 638 20.58 -11.59 -4.70
C ASN A 638 19.71 -12.51 -5.57
N GLN A 639 18.62 -11.96 -6.09
CA GLN A 639 17.89 -12.52 -7.24
C GLN A 639 18.52 -11.94 -8.50
N ILE A 640 19.09 -12.75 -9.38
CA ILE A 640 19.77 -12.28 -10.59
C ILE A 640 19.25 -13.05 -11.78
N PHE A 641 18.79 -12.33 -12.80
CA PHE A 641 18.21 -12.95 -13.99
C PHE A 641 18.33 -12.05 -15.22
N THR A 642 18.11 -12.64 -16.38
CA THR A 642 18.33 -11.98 -17.68
C THR A 642 17.09 -12.04 -18.55
N ASN A 643 17.10 -11.28 -19.64
CA ASN A 643 16.08 -11.35 -20.68
C ASN A 643 16.15 -12.70 -21.41
N GLY A 644 15.00 -13.37 -21.56
CA GLY A 644 14.91 -14.66 -22.24
C GLY A 644 15.16 -14.61 -23.74
N THR A 645 15.06 -13.42 -24.36
CA THR A 645 15.23 -13.25 -25.82
C THR A 645 16.60 -12.73 -26.24
N ALA A 646 17.47 -12.33 -25.30
CA ALA A 646 18.82 -11.86 -25.62
C ALA A 646 19.69 -12.98 -26.21
N ALA A 647 20.55 -12.64 -27.18
CA ALA A 647 21.49 -13.57 -27.79
C ALA A 647 22.53 -14.09 -26.78
N SER A 648 23.12 -13.19 -26.01
CA SER A 648 24.01 -13.50 -24.89
C SER A 648 23.34 -13.15 -23.57
N ARG A 649 23.14 -14.14 -22.71
CA ARG A 649 22.47 -13.98 -21.41
C ARG A 649 23.21 -14.70 -20.30
N ILE A 650 23.77 -13.93 -19.36
CA ILE A 650 24.66 -14.42 -18.31
C ILE A 650 24.32 -13.70 -17.00
N CYS A 651 24.13 -14.46 -15.91
CA CYS A 651 23.78 -13.86 -14.63
C CYS A 651 24.98 -13.14 -13.99
N LEU A 652 26.15 -13.79 -13.93
CA LEU A 652 27.41 -13.22 -13.43
C LEU A 652 28.50 -13.30 -14.51
N ASN A 653 28.76 -12.20 -15.21
CA ASN A 653 29.76 -12.15 -16.28
C ASN A 653 31.05 -11.48 -15.79
N PHE A 654 32.15 -12.23 -15.73
CA PHE A 654 33.47 -11.72 -15.40
C PHE A 654 34.34 -11.71 -16.66
N GLY A 655 34.57 -10.51 -17.23
CA GLY A 655 35.42 -10.30 -18.40
C GLY A 655 36.91 -10.48 -18.15
N VAL A 656 37.31 -10.65 -16.89
CA VAL A 656 38.65 -11.06 -16.44
C VAL A 656 38.51 -12.05 -15.28
N ALA A 657 39.53 -12.85 -15.00
CA ALA A 657 39.49 -13.77 -13.87
C ALA A 657 39.29 -12.99 -12.55
N PRO A 658 38.34 -13.40 -11.69
CA PRO A 658 38.09 -12.72 -10.42
C PRO A 658 39.27 -12.89 -9.44
N GLY A 659 39.37 -11.98 -8.48
CA GLY A 659 40.41 -12.01 -7.44
C GLY A 659 40.12 -13.05 -6.35
N ALA A 660 41.10 -13.30 -5.48
CA ALA A 660 41.02 -14.32 -4.44
C ALA A 660 39.94 -14.03 -3.36
N ASN A 661 39.53 -12.77 -3.23
CA ASN A 661 38.54 -12.31 -2.25
C ASN A 661 37.10 -12.32 -2.77
N LEU A 662 36.84 -12.84 -3.98
CA LEU A 662 35.47 -13.03 -4.48
C LEU A 662 34.68 -13.96 -3.53
N GLU A 663 33.46 -13.55 -3.19
CA GLU A 663 32.48 -14.40 -2.50
C GLU A 663 31.15 -14.44 -3.26
N VAL A 664 30.58 -15.63 -3.43
CA VAL A 664 29.28 -15.81 -4.11
C VAL A 664 28.44 -16.84 -3.35
N LYS A 665 27.46 -16.39 -2.55
CA LYS A 665 26.67 -17.30 -1.69
C LYS A 665 25.20 -16.92 -1.60
N GLY A 666 24.30 -17.91 -1.49
CA GLY A 666 22.87 -17.66 -1.27
C GLY A 666 22.15 -16.95 -2.42
N ASN A 667 22.77 -16.78 -3.59
CA ASN A 667 22.14 -16.07 -4.72
C ASN A 667 21.26 -17.02 -5.51
N ASN A 668 20.15 -16.52 -6.05
CA ASN A 668 19.35 -17.26 -7.01
C ASN A 668 19.56 -16.68 -8.42
N LEU A 669 20.13 -17.50 -9.30
CA LEU A 669 20.58 -17.16 -10.64
C LEU A 669 19.71 -17.90 -11.66
N PHE A 670 18.79 -17.21 -12.34
CA PHE A 670 17.79 -17.87 -13.19
C PHE A 670 17.56 -17.16 -14.51
N ASN A 671 16.93 -17.86 -15.45
CA ASN A 671 16.72 -17.40 -16.83
C ASN A 671 18.02 -17.05 -17.59
N CYS A 672 19.16 -17.54 -17.10
CA CYS A 672 20.48 -17.41 -17.68
C CYS A 672 20.98 -18.82 -18.06
N PRO A 673 21.26 -19.14 -19.34
CA PRO A 673 21.84 -20.42 -19.74
C PRO A 673 23.24 -20.64 -19.15
N THR A 674 23.96 -19.55 -18.89
CA THR A 674 25.23 -19.54 -18.17
C THR A 674 25.06 -18.75 -16.88
N LEU A 675 25.16 -19.43 -15.72
CA LEU A 675 24.95 -18.77 -14.42
C LEU A 675 26.10 -17.84 -14.07
N ALA A 676 27.33 -18.26 -14.34
CA ALA A 676 28.49 -17.39 -14.26
C ALA A 676 29.51 -17.71 -15.36
N GLN A 677 30.32 -16.73 -15.75
CA GLN A 677 31.34 -16.89 -16.77
C GLN A 677 32.61 -16.13 -16.42
N THR A 678 33.76 -16.73 -16.72
CA THR A 678 35.07 -16.07 -16.79
C THR A 678 35.59 -16.13 -18.24
N PRO A 679 36.73 -15.49 -18.59
CA PRO A 679 37.26 -15.58 -19.96
C PRO A 679 37.60 -17.01 -20.40
N VAL A 680 37.79 -17.93 -19.45
CA VAL A 680 38.24 -19.30 -19.71
C VAL A 680 37.09 -20.29 -19.63
N PHE A 681 36.16 -20.14 -18.68
CA PHE A 681 35.13 -21.14 -18.41
C PHE A 681 33.76 -20.54 -18.11
N GLY A 682 32.72 -21.28 -18.49
CA GLY A 682 31.37 -21.12 -17.94
C GLY A 682 31.19 -21.92 -16.65
N PHE A 683 30.29 -21.46 -15.79
CA PHE A 683 30.02 -22.01 -14.46
C PHE A 683 28.53 -22.19 -14.20
N GLY A 684 28.20 -23.15 -13.35
CA GLY A 684 26.85 -23.63 -13.10
C GLY A 684 26.77 -24.54 -11.88
N LEU A 685 25.57 -25.07 -11.61
CA LEU A 685 25.24 -25.85 -10.43
C LEU A 685 25.25 -27.35 -10.71
N CYS A 686 26.44 -27.93 -10.86
CA CYS A 686 26.56 -29.36 -11.17
C CYS A 686 26.74 -30.29 -9.95
N ALA A 687 26.84 -29.73 -8.74
CA ALA A 687 26.91 -30.50 -7.50
C ALA A 687 25.58 -30.51 -6.71
N GLY A 688 24.49 -30.08 -7.34
CA GLY A 688 23.17 -29.89 -6.71
C GLY A 688 22.64 -28.47 -6.86
N ASN A 689 21.33 -28.32 -6.74
CA ASN A 689 20.63 -27.04 -6.71
C ASN A 689 19.74 -27.05 -5.44
N PRO A 690 20.12 -26.32 -4.37
CA PRO A 690 21.24 -25.38 -4.30
C PRO A 690 22.64 -26.01 -4.26
N GLY A 691 23.66 -25.26 -4.66
CA GLY A 691 25.05 -25.72 -4.66
C GLY A 691 26.11 -24.66 -4.97
N PRO A 692 27.40 -25.03 -4.97
CA PRO A 692 28.50 -24.16 -5.40
C PRO A 692 28.50 -23.97 -6.93
N LEU A 693 28.90 -22.79 -7.40
CA LEU A 693 29.15 -22.54 -8.83
C LEU A 693 30.48 -23.14 -9.27
N ARG A 694 30.46 -24.19 -10.09
CA ARG A 694 31.66 -24.86 -10.59
C ARG A 694 31.73 -24.85 -12.10
N ASN A 695 32.92 -25.07 -12.66
CA ASN A 695 33.09 -25.06 -14.11
C ASN A 695 32.19 -26.11 -14.80
N ASN A 696 31.51 -25.70 -15.87
CA ASN A 696 30.51 -26.53 -16.55
C ASN A 696 31.09 -27.66 -17.40
N VAL A 697 32.43 -27.80 -17.42
CA VAL A 697 33.12 -28.86 -18.18
C VAL A 697 33.29 -30.11 -17.32
N LEU A 698 33.94 -29.98 -16.16
CA LEU A 698 34.29 -31.12 -15.29
C LEU A 698 33.80 -30.98 -13.84
N CYS A 699 33.25 -29.83 -13.46
CA CYS A 699 32.74 -29.58 -12.12
C CYS A 699 33.77 -29.70 -10.98
N LEU A 700 35.03 -29.39 -11.30
CA LEU A 700 36.17 -29.53 -10.38
C LEU A 700 36.63 -28.20 -9.79
N THR A 701 36.47 -27.10 -10.51
CA THR A 701 36.99 -25.80 -10.08
C THR A 701 35.85 -24.88 -9.64
N ASN A 702 35.94 -24.35 -8.42
CA ASN A 702 35.02 -23.35 -7.90
C ASN A 702 35.25 -21.99 -8.57
N LEU A 703 34.18 -21.21 -8.73
CA LEU A 703 34.26 -19.82 -9.20
C LEU A 703 34.97 -18.90 -8.19
N ALA A 704 34.72 -19.12 -6.90
CA ALA A 704 35.12 -18.24 -5.81
C ALA A 704 35.58 -19.04 -4.59
N THR A 705 36.35 -18.39 -3.70
CA THR A 705 36.86 -19.00 -2.46
C THR A 705 35.72 -19.32 -1.49
N VAL A 706 34.79 -18.38 -1.32
CA VAL A 706 33.51 -18.61 -0.64
C VAL A 706 32.44 -18.75 -1.71
N ASN A 707 31.90 -19.96 -1.88
CA ASN A 707 31.02 -20.28 -2.99
C ASN A 707 30.01 -21.37 -2.62
N ASN A 708 28.94 -21.03 -1.90
CA ASN A 708 28.02 -22.02 -1.35
C ASN A 708 26.56 -21.62 -1.58
N GLN A 709 25.69 -22.62 -1.72
CA GLN A 709 24.24 -22.45 -1.66
C GLN A 709 23.68 -21.42 -2.66
N ASN A 710 24.14 -21.47 -3.91
CA ASN A 710 23.51 -20.71 -4.98
C ASN A 710 22.41 -21.57 -5.63
N PHE A 711 21.34 -20.92 -6.06
CA PHE A 711 20.13 -21.51 -6.61
C PHE A 711 19.99 -21.18 -8.09
N SER A 712 19.20 -21.98 -8.80
CA SER A 712 18.79 -21.68 -10.18
C SER A 712 17.33 -22.04 -10.44
N HIS A 713 16.43 -21.32 -9.78
CA HIS A 713 14.99 -21.51 -9.91
C HIS A 713 14.30 -20.20 -10.24
N ASN A 714 13.25 -20.25 -11.07
CA ASN A 714 12.39 -19.08 -11.25
C ASN A 714 11.62 -18.83 -9.94
N PRO A 715 11.75 -17.64 -9.31
CA PRO A 715 11.06 -17.32 -8.07
C PRO A 715 9.55 -17.41 -8.15
N GLY A 716 8.96 -17.22 -9.34
CA GLY A 716 7.52 -16.98 -9.46
C GLY A 716 7.14 -15.68 -8.76
N PHE A 717 7.71 -14.56 -9.22
CA PHE A 717 7.37 -13.24 -8.71
C PHE A 717 5.85 -13.00 -8.82
N LEU A 718 5.32 -12.22 -7.88
CA LEU A 718 3.93 -11.80 -7.93
C LEU A 718 3.66 -10.97 -9.19
N PRO A 719 2.47 -11.08 -9.80
CA PRO A 719 2.08 -10.20 -10.90
C PRO A 719 2.19 -8.73 -10.47
N PRO A 720 2.94 -7.89 -11.21
CA PRO A 720 3.09 -6.49 -10.87
C PRO A 720 1.78 -5.75 -11.13
N THR A 721 1.41 -4.88 -10.20
CA THR A 721 0.24 -3.98 -10.28
C THR A 721 0.61 -2.55 -10.69
N GLY A 722 1.91 -2.23 -10.77
CA GLY A 722 2.43 -0.93 -11.14
C GLY A 722 3.96 -0.89 -11.18
N PRO A 723 4.56 0.27 -11.51
CA PRO A 723 6.01 0.41 -11.69
C PRO A 723 6.86 0.08 -10.47
N LEU A 724 6.29 0.23 -9.27
CA LEU A 724 6.94 0.03 -7.98
C LEU A 724 6.56 -1.32 -7.33
N THR A 725 5.98 -2.25 -8.08
CA THR A 725 5.60 -3.57 -7.54
C THR A 725 6.21 -4.74 -8.32
N TYR A 726 7.19 -4.44 -9.18
CA TYR A 726 7.97 -5.45 -9.88
C TYR A 726 8.89 -6.23 -8.94
N TYR A 727 9.05 -7.51 -9.29
CA TYR A 727 9.97 -8.46 -8.65
C TYR A 727 9.77 -8.68 -7.15
N LEU A 728 8.52 -8.52 -6.70
CA LEU A 728 8.13 -8.86 -5.34
C LEU A 728 7.79 -10.35 -5.24
N ILE A 729 8.12 -10.94 -4.10
CA ILE A 729 7.74 -12.32 -3.75
C ILE A 729 6.50 -12.34 -2.85
N GLY A 730 5.84 -13.49 -2.77
CA GLY A 730 4.73 -13.74 -1.85
C GLY A 730 4.30 -15.20 -1.83
N ALA A 731 3.03 -15.45 -1.49
CA ALA A 731 2.54 -16.80 -1.20
C ALA A 731 2.65 -17.81 -2.35
N THR A 732 2.67 -17.33 -3.60
CA THR A 732 2.83 -18.17 -4.80
C THR A 732 4.28 -18.34 -5.22
N SER A 733 5.22 -17.65 -4.58
CA SER A 733 6.64 -17.73 -4.90
C SER A 733 7.27 -19.00 -4.34
N LYS A 734 8.36 -19.47 -4.96
CA LYS A 734 9.01 -20.73 -4.62
C LYS A 734 9.67 -20.72 -3.23
N CYS A 735 9.54 -21.82 -2.49
CA CYS A 735 10.09 -21.96 -1.15
C CYS A 735 11.61 -21.79 -1.11
N ASP A 736 12.34 -22.25 -2.14
CA ASP A 736 13.78 -22.01 -2.25
C ASP A 736 14.17 -20.53 -2.36
N THR A 737 13.26 -19.67 -2.83
CA THR A 737 13.46 -18.22 -2.82
C THR A 737 13.06 -17.62 -1.48
N VAL A 738 11.92 -18.03 -0.95
CA VAL A 738 11.36 -17.48 0.30
C VAL A 738 12.22 -17.83 1.52
N TYR A 739 12.83 -19.01 1.51
CA TYR A 739 13.56 -19.58 2.63
C TYR A 739 14.98 -20.02 2.27
N GLY A 740 15.54 -19.58 1.15
CA GLY A 740 16.87 -20.05 0.70
C GLY A 740 18.05 -19.18 1.12
N GLY A 741 17.81 -17.97 1.64
CA GLY A 741 18.85 -17.00 1.96
C GLY A 741 19.83 -17.48 3.04
N VAL A 742 21.06 -16.98 3.00
CA VAL A 742 22.09 -17.28 4.01
C VAL A 742 22.38 -16.03 4.83
N ASP A 743 22.82 -16.17 6.09
CA ASP A 743 23.35 -15.00 6.80
C ASP A 743 24.71 -14.61 6.18
N PRO A 744 24.84 -13.40 5.59
CA PRO A 744 26.11 -12.98 5.03
C PRO A 744 27.21 -12.83 6.10
N ALA A 745 26.84 -12.60 7.37
CA ALA A 745 27.72 -12.44 8.53
C ALA A 745 28.84 -11.38 8.34
N TYR A 746 28.60 -10.36 7.50
CA TYR A 746 29.55 -9.27 7.28
C TYR A 746 29.52 -8.27 8.45
N GLY A 747 30.69 -7.89 8.99
CA GLY A 747 30.84 -6.86 10.04
C GLY A 747 31.02 -5.43 9.48
N GLY A 748 30.35 -4.43 10.06
CA GLY A 748 30.37 -3.01 9.63
C GLY A 748 29.12 -2.22 10.08
N PHE A 749 28.73 -1.12 9.39
CA PHE A 749 27.42 -0.40 9.50
C PHE A 749 26.19 -1.27 9.14
N ILE A 750 26.29 -2.56 9.40
CA ILE A 750 25.69 -3.67 8.67
C ILE A 750 24.49 -4.20 9.47
N THR A 751 23.49 -3.34 9.61
CA THR A 751 22.09 -3.74 9.85
C THR A 751 21.21 -3.44 8.64
N LEU A 752 21.73 -2.78 7.60
CA LEU A 752 20.95 -2.43 6.40
C LEU A 752 20.36 -3.66 5.71
N TYR A 753 21.08 -4.79 5.68
CA TYR A 753 20.52 -6.03 5.11
C TYR A 753 19.53 -6.74 6.03
N GLN A 754 19.48 -6.38 7.32
CA GLN A 754 18.59 -7.03 8.29
C GLN A 754 17.15 -6.57 8.13
N ASN A 755 16.92 -5.50 7.36
CA ASN A 755 15.59 -5.12 6.93
C ASN A 755 15.47 -5.34 5.41
N ASP A 756 14.25 -5.59 4.96
CA ASP A 756 13.91 -5.68 3.55
C ASP A 756 13.71 -4.29 2.93
N PHE A 757 13.33 -4.26 1.65
CA PHE A 757 13.06 -3.05 0.89
C PHE A 757 11.99 -2.14 1.52
N LEU A 758 11.04 -2.73 2.24
CA LEU A 758 9.93 -2.04 2.88
C LEU A 758 10.26 -1.64 4.33
N GLY A 759 11.46 -1.97 4.81
CA GLY A 759 11.89 -1.71 6.18
C GLY A 759 11.42 -2.75 7.19
N ASN A 760 10.85 -3.87 6.74
CA ASN A 760 10.48 -4.96 7.63
C ASN A 760 11.72 -5.75 8.03
N PRO A 761 11.87 -6.17 9.30
CA PRO A 761 12.93 -7.05 9.72
C PRO A 761 12.89 -8.37 8.94
N ARG A 762 14.06 -8.85 8.53
CA ARG A 762 14.26 -10.22 8.05
C ARG A 762 14.34 -11.15 9.24
N THR A 763 13.60 -12.25 9.21
CA THR A 763 13.46 -13.14 10.37
C THR A 763 13.83 -14.56 9.97
N SER A 764 14.59 -15.25 10.82
CA SER A 764 14.89 -16.66 10.58
C SER A 764 13.63 -17.46 10.83
N ASP A 765 12.88 -17.74 9.77
CA ASP A 765 11.68 -18.57 9.88
C ASP A 765 12.08 -20.04 10.09
N VAL A 766 11.41 -20.70 11.02
CA VAL A 766 11.64 -22.09 11.40
C VAL A 766 10.32 -22.84 11.20
N ALA A 767 10.12 -23.34 9.97
CA ALA A 767 9.17 -24.41 9.59
C ALA A 767 7.77 -23.97 9.06
N PRO A 768 7.07 -24.82 8.25
CA PRO A 768 7.39 -26.22 7.98
C PRO A 768 8.10 -26.49 6.66
N ALA A 769 8.85 -27.59 6.73
CA ALA A 769 9.84 -28.06 5.80
C ALA A 769 9.44 -28.08 4.31
N PRO A 770 10.45 -28.00 3.43
CA PRO A 770 11.88 -27.96 3.75
C PRO A 770 12.50 -26.57 3.52
N VAL A 771 12.98 -25.94 4.59
CA VAL A 771 14.02 -24.91 4.47
C VAL A 771 15.30 -25.60 3.95
N PRO A 772 15.91 -25.16 2.85
CA PRO A 772 17.12 -25.78 2.33
C PRO A 772 18.25 -25.85 3.37
N ALA A 773 18.96 -26.98 3.41
CA ALA A 773 20.06 -27.18 4.35
C ALA A 773 21.14 -26.09 4.17
N GLY A 774 21.55 -25.47 5.29
CA GLY A 774 22.51 -24.36 5.31
C GLY A 774 21.88 -22.97 5.18
N SER A 775 20.58 -22.87 4.89
CA SER A 775 19.88 -21.59 4.90
C SER A 775 19.68 -21.05 6.32
N PHE A 776 19.64 -19.72 6.42
CA PHE A 776 19.27 -18.99 7.63
C PHE A 776 17.76 -18.71 7.71
N GLY A 777 16.98 -19.10 6.69
CA GLY A 777 15.51 -18.93 6.64
C GLY A 777 15.02 -17.60 6.09
N TYR A 778 15.91 -16.71 5.62
CA TYR A 778 15.52 -15.43 5.00
C TYR A 778 15.16 -15.57 3.52
N SER A 779 14.38 -14.61 3.02
CA SER A 779 14.08 -14.50 1.60
C SER A 779 15.25 -13.97 0.78
N ILE A 780 15.48 -14.57 -0.39
CA ILE A 780 16.45 -14.12 -1.40
C ILE A 780 15.87 -12.95 -2.19
N GLY A 781 16.62 -11.86 -2.30
CA GLY A 781 16.21 -10.63 -3.00
C GLY A 781 15.62 -9.58 -2.06
N ILE A 782 14.91 -8.60 -2.64
CA ILE A 782 14.61 -7.34 -1.95
C ILE A 782 13.55 -7.41 -0.84
N LYS A 783 12.64 -8.38 -0.87
CA LYS A 783 11.48 -8.43 0.03
C LYS A 783 11.57 -9.64 0.94
N GLU A 784 11.18 -9.48 2.21
CA GLU A 784 10.98 -10.60 3.13
C GLU A 784 9.53 -11.11 3.05
N HIS A 785 9.35 -12.43 3.08
CA HIS A 785 8.03 -13.04 3.16
C HIS A 785 8.04 -14.22 4.14
N ASN A 786 7.39 -14.04 5.29
CA ASN A 786 7.21 -15.08 6.30
C ASN A 786 5.80 -15.66 6.17
N GLY A 787 5.63 -16.70 5.34
CA GLY A 787 4.33 -17.30 5.11
C GLY A 787 4.42 -18.46 4.13
N SER A 788 3.26 -19.01 3.75
CA SER A 788 3.21 -20.11 2.79
C SER A 788 3.94 -19.75 1.49
N CYS A 789 4.47 -20.78 0.83
CA CYS A 789 5.18 -20.67 -0.44
C CYS A 789 4.80 -21.86 -1.34
N SER A 790 5.08 -21.74 -2.63
CA SER A 790 4.95 -22.85 -3.58
C SER A 790 6.15 -23.81 -3.40
N PRO A 791 5.91 -25.13 -3.27
CA PRO A 791 6.97 -26.13 -3.18
C PRO A 791 7.97 -26.08 -4.33
#